data_AF-A0A7X0AQN0-F1
#
_entry.id   AF-A0A7X0AQN0-F1
#
_cell.length_a   1.000
_cell.length_b   1.000
_cell.length_c   1.000
_cell.angle_alpha   90.00
_cell.angle_beta   90.00
_cell.angle_gamma   90.00
#
_symmetry.space_group_name_H-M   'P 1'
#
loop_
_entity.id
_entity.type
_entity.pdbx_description
1 polymer ?
#
loop_
_entity_poly.entity_id
_entity_poly.type
_entity_poly.pdbx_seq_one_letter_code
_entity_poly.pdbx_strand_id
1 'polypeptide(L)'
;MIAFRHFALRRGSRLLLSDIDLVIQTGWRLGVIGRNGCGKSSLFAALQGKLDGDAGQLDIPAKLRLASVAQETPALPDAAIDYVLGGDEELAAVLQEESDAAESGDTEAMARAHQRIEELHGYDGRARAGKLLHGLGFPPETHERAVQEFSGGWRVRLNLARALMAPSELLLLDEPTNHLDLDAVLWLEEWLRRYQGTLLIISHDREFLDGVITHTMHLHDGKAKMYTGNYSAFERLRAEQLRQQQITHEREQAERAHLQSFVDRFKAKASKAKQAQSRMKRLEKLAGTEAVRADRSFHFQFAKPDRLPDSMLQLEEIVTGYADEKGGPDNIILDNVRFSLEAGDRIGLLGPNGAGKSTLVKTLVGELDPFSGERKAHKDLKIGYFAQHTVESLREGASPLEHLMDKAPGVATQVMRDFLGTWNFAGDRAFESVDGFSGGERARLALALIAWDKPNLLLLDEPTNHLDLDMREALADALSDFDGALVLVSHDRHLLGLVCDSFWRVADGVVEGFDGDLDDYAKWLRSRGSANKKAAKAGAAAKPEAPVIKIESSEERKRNHAAQRENEKVSRQRVKKIESRTASIDAELATLETTLADPATYNGPTGEMMRLGQRQTELRKEKEALETEWLEIHEQLEA
;
A
#
# COMPACT_ATOMS: atom_id res chain seq x y z
N MET A 1 25.68 -20.28 -2.90
CA MET A 1 24.91 -20.94 -1.82
C MET A 1 25.36 -20.35 -0.50
N ILE A 2 24.41 -19.93 0.33
CA ILE A 2 24.64 -19.42 1.70
C ILE A 2 23.99 -20.43 2.65
N ALA A 3 24.68 -20.83 3.72
CA ALA A 3 24.15 -21.83 4.64
C ALA A 3 24.24 -21.35 6.10
N PHE A 4 23.15 -21.53 6.82
CA PHE A 4 23.04 -21.36 8.26
C PHE A 4 23.09 -22.74 8.92
N ARG A 5 23.96 -22.92 9.91
CA ARG A 5 24.11 -24.17 10.67
C ARG A 5 24.04 -23.88 12.16
N HIS A 6 22.96 -24.30 12.81
CA HIS A 6 22.64 -24.02 14.22
C HIS A 6 22.85 -22.55 14.61
N PHE A 7 22.58 -21.64 13.67
CA PHE A 7 22.94 -20.24 13.81
C PHE A 7 22.02 -19.54 14.82
N ALA A 8 22.61 -18.82 15.77
CA ALA A 8 21.88 -18.05 16.78
C ALA A 8 22.35 -16.59 16.76
N LEU A 9 21.39 -15.69 16.95
CA LEU A 9 21.62 -14.24 16.90
C LEU A 9 20.99 -13.55 18.09
N ARG A 10 21.80 -12.75 18.80
CA ARG A 10 21.36 -11.93 19.92
C ARG A 10 21.65 -10.46 19.64
N ARG A 11 20.81 -9.57 20.14
CA ARG A 11 21.06 -8.12 20.13
C ARG A 11 20.88 -7.59 21.56
N GLY A 12 21.97 -7.18 22.18
CA GLY A 12 21.98 -6.85 23.61
C GLY A 12 21.65 -8.09 24.46
N SER A 13 20.65 -8.00 25.33
CA SER A 13 20.21 -9.13 26.18
C SER A 13 19.22 -10.07 25.49
N ARG A 14 18.55 -9.63 24.41
CA ARG A 14 17.44 -10.35 23.77
C ARG A 14 17.95 -11.30 22.68
N LEU A 15 17.65 -12.59 22.84
CA LEU A 15 17.85 -13.60 21.79
C LEU A 15 16.80 -13.37 20.69
N LEU A 16 17.25 -13.00 19.50
CA LEU A 16 16.38 -12.70 18.36
C LEU A 16 16.11 -13.94 17.53
N LEU A 17 17.16 -14.70 17.24
CA LEU A 17 17.11 -15.92 16.43
C LEU A 17 17.85 -17.05 17.15
N SER A 18 17.31 -18.25 17.09
CA SER A 18 17.85 -19.43 17.74
C SER A 18 17.77 -20.64 16.80
N ASP A 19 18.88 -21.38 16.75
CA ASP A 19 18.98 -22.68 16.08
C ASP A 19 18.47 -22.67 14.63
N ILE A 20 18.95 -21.69 13.84
CA ILE A 20 18.62 -21.60 12.42
C ILE A 20 19.45 -22.60 11.63
N ASP A 21 18.76 -23.53 10.97
CA ASP A 21 19.29 -24.48 10.00
C ASP A 21 18.59 -24.31 8.65
N LEU A 22 19.20 -23.54 7.74
CA LEU A 22 18.61 -23.20 6.44
C LEU A 22 19.70 -23.02 5.37
N VAL A 23 19.34 -23.29 4.11
CA VAL A 23 20.24 -23.08 2.97
C VAL A 23 19.54 -22.22 1.93
N ILE A 24 20.23 -21.16 1.48
CA ILE A 24 19.79 -20.27 0.40
C ILE A 24 20.60 -20.60 -0.85
N GLN A 25 19.90 -20.98 -1.92
CA GLN A 25 20.52 -21.27 -3.21
C GLN A 25 20.75 -19.99 -4.02
N THR A 26 21.70 -20.07 -4.96
CA THR A 26 21.99 -18.97 -5.88
C THR A 26 20.81 -18.74 -6.83
N GLY A 27 20.47 -17.47 -7.07
CA GLY A 27 19.37 -17.07 -7.98
C GLY A 27 17.98 -17.10 -7.35
N TRP A 28 17.86 -17.46 -6.07
CA TRP A 28 16.60 -17.35 -5.35
C TRP A 28 16.23 -15.88 -5.12
N ARG A 29 14.94 -15.59 -5.26
CA ARG A 29 14.35 -14.32 -4.81
C ARG A 29 13.56 -14.61 -3.55
N LEU A 30 14.14 -14.24 -2.42
CA LEU A 30 13.68 -14.61 -1.08
C LEU A 30 13.07 -13.40 -0.37
N GLY A 31 11.79 -13.50 -0.01
CA GLY A 31 11.14 -12.55 0.89
C GLY A 31 11.38 -12.92 2.34
N VAL A 32 11.84 -11.99 3.18
CA VAL A 32 12.07 -12.19 4.62
C VAL A 32 10.95 -11.53 5.40
N ILE A 33 10.12 -12.34 6.04
CA ILE A 33 8.84 -11.90 6.62
C ILE A 33 8.81 -12.21 8.11
N GLY A 34 8.23 -11.30 8.87
CA GLY A 34 7.97 -11.48 10.29
C GLY A 34 7.62 -10.15 10.95
N ARG A 35 7.14 -10.23 12.19
CA ARG A 35 6.78 -9.06 13.00
C ARG A 35 7.93 -8.09 13.23
N ASN A 36 7.62 -6.87 13.61
CA ASN A 36 8.65 -5.93 14.05
C ASN A 36 9.40 -6.47 15.28
N GLY A 37 10.73 -6.38 15.24
CA GLY A 37 11.60 -6.89 16.29
C GLY A 37 11.88 -8.40 16.28
N CYS A 38 11.46 -9.16 15.25
CA CYS A 38 11.81 -10.58 15.11
C CYS A 38 13.26 -10.83 14.61
N GLY A 39 13.99 -9.76 14.24
CA GLY A 39 15.39 -9.85 13.83
C GLY A 39 15.67 -9.75 12.33
N LYS A 40 14.72 -9.30 11.50
CA LYS A 40 14.90 -9.11 10.03
C LYS A 40 16.15 -8.30 9.67
N SER A 41 16.25 -7.05 10.15
CA SER A 41 17.42 -6.20 9.87
C SER A 41 18.69 -6.70 10.58
N SER A 42 18.56 -7.40 11.73
CA SER A 42 19.71 -8.03 12.39
C SER A 42 20.28 -9.19 11.56
N LEU A 43 19.42 -9.96 10.89
CA LEU A 43 19.83 -11.01 9.95
C LEU A 43 20.58 -10.42 8.75
N PHE A 44 20.12 -9.27 8.22
CA PHE A 44 20.83 -8.55 7.17
C PHE A 44 22.19 -8.03 7.65
N ALA A 45 22.28 -7.49 8.86
CA ALA A 45 23.55 -7.07 9.45
C ALA A 45 24.53 -8.26 9.61
N ALA A 46 24.04 -9.45 9.97
CA ALA A 46 24.85 -10.66 10.03
C ALA A 46 25.35 -11.10 8.65
N LEU A 47 24.50 -11.06 7.63
CA LEU A 47 24.89 -11.36 6.25
C LEU A 47 25.91 -10.35 5.68
N GLN A 48 25.87 -9.10 6.14
CA GLN A 48 26.85 -8.07 5.80
C GLN A 48 28.17 -8.19 6.58
N GLY A 49 28.28 -9.13 7.53
CA GLY A 49 29.45 -9.26 8.42
C GLY A 49 29.57 -8.13 9.46
N LYS A 50 28.50 -7.35 9.67
CA LYS A 50 28.47 -6.26 10.68
C LYS A 50 28.11 -6.76 12.07
N LEU A 51 27.59 -7.99 12.17
CA LEU A 51 27.14 -8.57 13.43
C LEU A 51 27.46 -10.07 13.45
N ASP A 52 28.22 -10.49 14.45
CA ASP A 52 28.60 -11.89 14.61
C ASP A 52 27.48 -12.73 15.24
N GLY A 53 27.42 -14.00 14.85
CA GLY A 53 26.53 -14.97 15.50
C GLY A 53 26.98 -15.27 16.92
N ASP A 54 26.02 -15.43 17.83
CA ASP A 54 26.28 -15.85 19.23
C ASP A 54 26.67 -17.34 19.28
N ALA A 55 26.10 -18.14 18.38
CA ALA A 55 26.37 -19.57 18.26
C ALA A 55 26.10 -20.05 16.81
N GLY A 56 26.63 -21.23 16.48
CA GLY A 56 26.54 -21.81 15.15
C GLY A 56 27.48 -21.17 14.13
N GLN A 57 27.24 -21.47 12.86
CA GLN A 57 28.08 -21.01 11.75
C GLN A 57 27.22 -20.46 10.61
N LEU A 58 27.63 -19.32 10.07
CA LEU A 58 27.10 -18.72 8.85
C LEU A 58 28.15 -18.87 7.74
N ASP A 59 27.88 -19.75 6.78
CA ASP A 59 28.76 -20.02 5.65
C ASP A 59 28.38 -19.14 4.46
N ILE A 60 29.20 -18.11 4.20
CA ILE A 60 29.08 -17.22 3.04
C ILE A 60 30.29 -17.47 2.12
N PRO A 61 30.11 -17.62 0.80
CA PRO A 61 31.24 -17.77 -0.12
C PRO A 61 32.17 -16.54 -0.07
N ALA A 62 33.48 -16.77 0.08
CA ALA A 62 34.47 -15.71 0.28
C ALA A 62 34.58 -14.67 -0.87
N LYS A 63 34.10 -15.02 -2.07
CA LYS A 63 34.10 -14.13 -3.26
C LYS A 63 32.73 -13.56 -3.60
N LEU A 64 31.71 -13.77 -2.74
CA LEU A 64 30.36 -13.30 -2.99
C LEU A 64 30.34 -11.76 -2.95
N ARG A 65 29.99 -11.12 -4.07
CA ARG A 65 29.77 -9.67 -4.12
C ARG A 65 28.39 -9.34 -3.56
N LEU A 66 28.35 -8.63 -2.44
CA LEU A 66 27.13 -8.23 -1.74
C LEU A 66 26.86 -6.74 -1.98
N ALA A 67 25.64 -6.41 -2.40
CA ALA A 67 25.14 -5.04 -2.40
C ALA A 67 23.98 -4.90 -1.40
N SER A 68 23.91 -3.76 -0.73
CA SER A 68 22.83 -3.43 0.20
C SER A 68 22.54 -1.93 0.17
N VAL A 69 21.28 -1.56 0.38
CA VAL A 69 20.90 -0.15 0.50
C VAL A 69 21.45 0.43 1.81
N ALA A 70 22.18 1.54 1.73
CA ALA A 70 22.62 2.28 2.90
C ALA A 70 21.40 2.95 3.59
N GLN A 71 21.33 2.87 4.91
CA GLN A 71 20.22 3.46 5.68
C GLN A 71 20.30 5.00 5.74
N GLU A 72 21.49 5.58 5.61
CA GLU A 72 21.71 7.03 5.65
C GLU A 72 22.51 7.48 4.42
N THR A 73 22.09 8.58 3.81
CA THR A 73 22.87 9.29 2.79
C THR A 73 23.44 10.56 3.40
N PRO A 74 24.77 10.67 3.57
CA PRO A 74 25.37 11.95 3.92
C PRO A 74 25.02 12.99 2.85
N ALA A 75 24.82 14.24 3.28
CA ALA A 75 24.61 15.34 2.36
C ALA A 75 25.92 15.61 1.61
N LEU A 76 26.08 15.00 0.44
CA LEU A 76 27.28 15.11 -0.38
C LEU A 76 27.12 16.21 -1.44
N PRO A 77 28.21 16.90 -1.80
CA PRO A 77 28.20 17.91 -2.86
C PRO A 77 28.18 17.28 -4.27
N ASP A 78 28.42 15.98 -4.38
CA ASP A 78 28.50 15.26 -5.65
C ASP A 78 27.18 15.29 -6.43
N ALA A 79 27.25 15.27 -7.76
CA ALA A 79 26.06 15.15 -8.61
C ALA A 79 25.37 13.79 -8.39
N ALA A 80 24.04 13.77 -8.45
CA ALA A 80 23.26 12.56 -8.24
C ALA A 80 23.66 11.39 -9.17
N ILE A 81 23.99 11.69 -10.44
CA ILE A 81 24.42 10.67 -11.40
C ILE A 81 25.79 10.06 -11.07
N ASP A 82 26.73 10.88 -10.60
CA ASP A 82 28.07 10.44 -10.22
C ASP A 82 28.01 9.66 -8.89
N TYR A 83 27.15 10.09 -7.97
CA TYR A 83 26.86 9.36 -6.74
C TYR A 83 26.32 7.95 -7.01
N VAL A 84 25.39 7.81 -7.95
CA VAL A 84 24.85 6.50 -8.35
C VAL A 84 25.90 5.65 -9.07
N LEU A 85 26.69 6.27 -9.95
CA LEU A 85 27.80 5.62 -10.64
C LEU A 85 28.83 5.07 -9.64
N GLY A 86 29.08 5.79 -8.55
CA GLY A 86 29.88 5.38 -7.40
C GLY A 86 29.35 4.18 -6.60
N GLY A 87 28.22 3.59 -6.99
CA GLY A 87 27.80 2.27 -6.53
C GLY A 87 28.66 1.13 -7.09
N ASP A 88 29.18 1.31 -8.31
CA ASP A 88 30.21 0.46 -8.88
C ASP A 88 31.58 1.05 -8.52
N GLU A 89 32.10 0.67 -7.35
CA GLU A 89 33.34 1.23 -6.79
C GLU A 89 34.54 1.01 -7.72
N GLU A 90 34.59 -0.12 -8.41
CA GLU A 90 35.68 -0.45 -9.32
C GLU A 90 35.62 0.44 -10.56
N LEU A 91 34.43 0.61 -11.16
CA LEU A 91 34.24 1.51 -12.29
C LEU A 91 34.51 2.97 -11.90
N ALA A 92 34.00 3.42 -10.75
CA ALA A 92 34.20 4.79 -10.28
C ALA A 92 35.68 5.11 -10.04
N ALA A 93 36.44 4.18 -9.45
CA ALA A 93 37.88 4.33 -9.26
C ALA A 93 38.62 4.46 -10.60
N VAL A 94 38.25 3.65 -11.61
CA VAL A 94 38.87 3.71 -12.93
C VAL A 94 38.56 5.02 -13.65
N LEU A 95 37.32 5.52 -13.54
CA LEU A 95 36.93 6.81 -14.12
C LEU A 95 37.68 7.97 -13.46
N GLN A 96 37.90 7.91 -12.14
CA GLN A 96 38.72 8.89 -11.45
C GLN A 96 40.19 8.81 -11.90
N GLU A 97 40.75 7.60 -12.02
CA GLU A 97 42.12 7.40 -12.53
C GLU A 97 42.28 7.97 -13.96
N GLU A 98 41.26 7.82 -14.82
CA GLU A 98 41.27 8.40 -16.17
C GLU A 98 41.25 9.93 -16.14
N SER A 99 40.41 10.53 -15.30
CA SER A 99 40.34 11.99 -15.11
C SER A 99 41.68 12.54 -14.58
N ASP A 100 42.25 11.92 -13.56
CA ASP A 100 43.53 12.34 -12.96
C ASP A 100 44.70 12.19 -13.96
N ALA A 101 44.69 11.12 -14.78
CA ALA A 101 45.67 10.90 -15.84
C ALA A 101 45.53 11.94 -16.96
N ALA A 102 44.30 12.31 -17.33
CA ALA A 102 44.03 13.35 -18.31
C ALA A 102 44.51 14.73 -17.82
N GLU A 103 44.28 15.07 -16.55
CA GLU A 103 44.74 16.33 -15.95
C GLU A 103 46.27 16.41 -15.84
N SER A 104 46.92 15.30 -15.48
CA SER A 104 48.38 15.22 -15.37
C SER A 104 49.11 15.04 -16.71
N GLY A 105 48.37 14.70 -17.78
CA GLY A 105 48.92 14.44 -19.12
C GLY A 105 49.68 13.12 -19.24
N ASP A 106 49.49 12.18 -18.31
CA ASP A 106 50.12 10.85 -18.36
C ASP A 106 49.38 9.93 -19.34
N THR A 107 49.90 9.85 -20.56
CA THR A 107 49.32 9.03 -21.64
C THR A 107 49.32 7.53 -21.35
N GLU A 108 50.26 7.02 -20.54
CA GLU A 108 50.34 5.60 -20.23
C GLU A 108 49.31 5.22 -19.17
N ALA A 109 49.15 6.06 -18.14
CA ALA A 109 48.08 5.92 -17.15
C ALA A 109 46.69 6.01 -17.80
N MET A 110 46.49 6.97 -18.71
CA MET A 110 45.23 7.14 -19.45
C MET A 110 44.90 5.90 -20.30
N ALA A 111 45.90 5.31 -20.99
CA ALA A 111 45.71 4.09 -21.77
C ALA A 111 45.32 2.88 -20.89
N ARG A 112 45.97 2.72 -19.72
CA ARG A 112 45.62 1.66 -18.75
C ARG A 112 44.22 1.85 -18.19
N ALA A 113 43.82 3.09 -17.89
CA ALA A 113 42.49 3.40 -17.40
C ALA A 113 41.43 3.05 -18.47
N HIS A 114 41.61 3.45 -19.73
CA HIS A 114 40.69 3.08 -20.81
C HIS A 114 40.55 1.56 -21.02
N GLN A 115 41.63 0.79 -20.90
CA GLN A 115 41.55 -0.68 -20.96
C GLN A 115 40.66 -1.25 -19.84
N ARG A 116 40.85 -0.77 -18.60
CA ARG A 116 39.98 -1.16 -17.47
C ARG A 116 38.53 -0.70 -17.65
N ILE A 117 38.29 0.49 -18.23
CA ILE A 117 36.92 0.94 -18.55
C ILE A 117 36.26 -0.03 -19.53
N GLU A 118 36.98 -0.49 -20.56
CA GLU A 118 36.44 -1.45 -21.53
C GLU A 118 36.11 -2.81 -20.88
N GLU A 119 37.02 -3.33 -20.04
CA GLU A 119 36.86 -4.59 -19.29
C GLU A 119 35.64 -4.56 -18.36
N LEU A 120 35.37 -3.42 -17.73
CA LEU A 120 34.24 -3.21 -16.84
C LEU A 120 32.95 -2.81 -17.57
N HIS A 121 32.97 -2.75 -18.90
CA HIS A 121 31.88 -2.20 -19.71
C HIS A 121 31.45 -0.80 -19.22
N GLY A 122 32.43 0.04 -18.88
CA GLY A 122 32.22 1.32 -18.22
C GLY A 122 31.73 2.45 -19.12
N TYR A 123 31.91 2.34 -20.45
CA TYR A 123 31.49 3.38 -21.41
C TYR A 123 29.98 3.65 -21.41
N ASP A 124 29.16 2.65 -21.05
CA ASP A 124 27.72 2.82 -20.89
C ASP A 124 27.30 3.12 -19.44
N GLY A 125 28.26 3.22 -18.50
CA GLY A 125 28.02 3.36 -17.06
C GLY A 125 27.15 4.56 -16.72
N ARG A 126 27.46 5.74 -17.26
CA ARG A 126 26.63 6.95 -17.08
C ARG A 126 25.21 6.77 -17.64
N ALA A 127 25.06 6.07 -18.76
CA ALA A 127 23.75 5.78 -19.34
C ALA A 127 22.96 4.75 -18.51
N ARG A 128 23.64 3.77 -17.89
CA ARG A 128 23.05 2.82 -16.93
C ARG A 128 22.58 3.56 -15.68
N ALA A 129 23.42 4.41 -15.08
CA ALA A 129 23.05 5.24 -13.94
C ALA A 129 21.84 6.15 -14.25
N GLY A 130 21.84 6.81 -15.42
CA GLY A 130 20.71 7.64 -15.86
C GLY A 130 19.41 6.85 -16.06
N LYS A 131 19.46 5.59 -16.52
CA LYS A 131 18.29 4.71 -16.61
C LYS A 131 17.75 4.32 -15.23
N LEU A 132 18.63 4.02 -14.27
CA LEU A 132 18.24 3.71 -12.89
C LEU A 132 17.56 4.91 -12.22
N LEU A 133 18.18 6.10 -12.34
CA LEU A 133 17.62 7.37 -11.86
C LEU A 133 16.25 7.65 -12.49
N HIS A 134 16.14 7.56 -13.81
CA HIS A 134 14.86 7.79 -14.48
C HIS A 134 13.77 6.83 -14.03
N GLY A 135 14.11 5.54 -13.85
CA GLY A 135 13.18 4.52 -13.38
C GLY A 135 12.67 4.75 -11.95
N LEU A 136 13.50 5.36 -11.10
CA LEU A 136 13.14 5.72 -9.72
C LEU A 136 12.48 7.11 -9.60
N GLY A 137 12.15 7.73 -10.74
CA GLY A 137 11.39 8.98 -10.81
C GLY A 137 12.24 10.25 -10.92
N PHE A 138 13.56 10.16 -11.14
CA PHE A 138 14.41 11.35 -11.31
C PHE A 138 14.39 11.84 -12.76
N PRO A 139 13.84 13.04 -13.05
CA PRO A 139 13.88 13.60 -14.39
C PRO A 139 15.33 13.92 -14.81
N PRO A 140 15.68 13.88 -16.10
CA PRO A 140 17.06 14.08 -16.58
C PRO A 140 17.71 15.38 -16.10
N GLU A 141 16.92 16.44 -15.92
CA GLU A 141 17.38 17.76 -15.46
C GLU A 141 17.91 17.73 -14.01
N THR A 142 17.51 16.74 -13.22
CA THR A 142 17.94 16.59 -11.82
C THR A 142 19.21 15.77 -11.67
N HIS A 143 19.70 15.11 -12.74
CA HIS A 143 20.83 14.17 -12.66
C HIS A 143 22.13 14.85 -12.24
N GLU A 144 22.31 16.12 -12.64
CA GLU A 144 23.49 16.93 -12.31
C GLU A 144 23.35 17.71 -10.99
N ARG A 145 22.19 17.65 -10.32
CA ARG A 145 22.00 18.34 -9.04
C ARG A 145 22.76 17.64 -7.93
N ALA A 146 23.27 18.41 -6.98
CA ALA A 146 24.01 17.87 -5.85
C ALA A 146 23.11 17.03 -4.92
N VAL A 147 23.63 15.93 -4.38
CA VAL A 147 22.88 15.01 -3.49
C VAL A 147 22.28 15.75 -2.28
N GLN A 148 23.01 16.72 -1.73
CA GLN A 148 22.59 17.54 -0.59
C GLN A 148 21.34 18.42 -0.86
N GLU A 149 21.01 18.72 -2.12
CA GLU A 149 19.83 19.52 -2.47
C GLU A 149 18.53 18.71 -2.48
N PHE A 150 18.64 17.37 -2.43
CA PHE A 150 17.49 16.48 -2.40
C PHE A 150 16.93 16.33 -0.99
N SER A 151 15.60 16.26 -0.87
CA SER A 151 14.97 15.94 0.42
C SER A 151 15.34 14.52 0.89
N GLY A 152 15.11 14.21 2.16
CA GLY A 152 15.48 12.92 2.75
C GLY A 152 14.94 11.71 1.96
N GLY A 153 13.67 11.75 1.55
CA GLY A 153 13.06 10.67 0.76
C GLY A 153 13.72 10.48 -0.61
N TRP A 154 14.05 11.56 -1.32
CA TRP A 154 14.79 11.49 -2.59
C TRP A 154 16.21 10.96 -2.39
N ARG A 155 16.89 11.31 -1.28
CA ARG A 155 18.20 10.74 -0.94
C ARG A 155 18.15 9.23 -0.69
N VAL A 156 17.09 8.73 -0.06
CA VAL A 156 16.87 7.26 0.07
C VAL A 156 16.72 6.60 -1.30
N ARG A 157 16.00 7.23 -2.24
CA ARG A 157 15.91 6.73 -3.62
C ARG A 157 17.28 6.71 -4.33
N LEU A 158 18.16 7.68 -4.06
CA LEU A 158 19.53 7.66 -4.58
C LEU A 158 20.35 6.51 -4.00
N ASN A 159 20.20 6.17 -2.71
CA ASN A 159 20.86 4.99 -2.13
C ASN A 159 20.39 3.70 -2.78
N LEU A 160 19.08 3.60 -3.06
CA LEU A 160 18.55 2.47 -3.80
C LEU A 160 19.18 2.41 -5.20
N ALA A 161 19.16 3.50 -5.96
CA ALA A 161 19.78 3.58 -7.29
C ALA A 161 21.26 3.16 -7.26
N ARG A 162 22.03 3.65 -6.28
CA ARG A 162 23.43 3.30 -6.07
C ARG A 162 23.61 1.81 -5.77
N ALA A 163 22.78 1.23 -4.90
CA ALA A 163 22.82 -0.20 -4.60
C ALA A 163 22.46 -1.06 -5.81
N LEU A 164 21.54 -0.61 -6.67
CA LEU A 164 21.20 -1.30 -7.93
C LEU A 164 22.29 -1.18 -9.00
N MET A 165 23.10 -0.12 -8.95
CA MET A 165 24.26 0.06 -9.83
C MET A 165 25.42 -0.88 -9.46
N ALA A 166 25.55 -1.21 -8.16
CA ALA A 166 26.62 -2.04 -7.65
C ALA A 166 26.57 -3.48 -8.24
N PRO A 167 27.64 -3.96 -8.90
CA PRO A 167 27.69 -5.32 -9.41
C PRO A 167 27.67 -6.33 -8.26
N SER A 168 26.57 -7.08 -8.14
CA SER A 168 26.32 -7.96 -7.00
C SER A 168 25.80 -9.34 -7.42
N GLU A 169 26.15 -10.35 -6.62
CA GLU A 169 25.62 -11.72 -6.70
C GLU A 169 24.55 -11.96 -5.61
N LEU A 170 24.57 -11.14 -4.56
CA LEU A 170 23.58 -11.06 -3.50
C LEU A 170 23.19 -9.60 -3.30
N LEU A 171 21.91 -9.29 -3.51
CA LEU A 171 21.35 -7.96 -3.24
C LEU A 171 20.40 -8.04 -2.04
N LEU A 172 20.68 -7.21 -1.03
CA LEU A 172 19.89 -7.08 0.19
C LEU A 172 19.08 -5.78 0.14
N LEU A 173 17.75 -5.89 0.16
CA LEU A 173 16.83 -4.75 0.15
C LEU A 173 16.00 -4.75 1.44
N ASP A 174 16.17 -3.73 2.28
CA ASP A 174 15.39 -3.55 3.51
C ASP A 174 14.35 -2.44 3.27
N GLU A 175 13.08 -2.83 3.15
CA GLU A 175 11.92 -1.98 2.81
C GLU A 175 12.13 -1.07 1.59
N PRO A 176 12.44 -1.61 0.41
CA PRO A 176 12.81 -0.81 -0.77
C PRO A 176 11.64 -0.02 -1.37
N THR A 177 10.40 -0.37 -1.05
CA THR A 177 9.20 0.32 -1.52
C THR A 177 8.88 1.57 -0.70
N ASN A 178 9.50 1.74 0.46
CA ASN A 178 9.27 2.93 1.29
C ASN A 178 9.72 4.19 0.54
N HIS A 179 8.89 5.23 0.60
CA HIS A 179 9.13 6.52 -0.07
C HIS A 179 9.18 6.44 -1.61
N LEU A 180 8.87 5.30 -2.22
CA LEU A 180 8.65 5.18 -3.65
C LEU A 180 7.19 5.46 -3.97
N ASP A 181 6.97 6.15 -5.10
CA ASP A 181 5.64 6.25 -5.69
C ASP A 181 5.31 4.96 -6.44
N LEU A 182 4.04 4.81 -6.80
CA LEU A 182 3.57 3.63 -7.53
C LEU A 182 4.38 3.37 -8.81
N ASP A 183 4.81 4.41 -9.52
CA ASP A 183 5.64 4.31 -10.73
C ASP A 183 6.99 3.65 -10.44
N ALA A 184 7.71 4.18 -9.45
CA ALA A 184 9.01 3.68 -9.06
C ALA A 184 8.91 2.25 -8.48
N VAL A 185 7.83 1.92 -7.74
CA VAL A 185 7.57 0.57 -7.24
C VAL A 185 7.39 -0.42 -8.39
N LEU A 186 6.54 -0.11 -9.37
CA LEU A 186 6.29 -0.98 -10.53
C LEU A 186 7.55 -1.16 -11.38
N TRP A 187 8.29 -0.09 -11.61
CA TRP A 187 9.57 -0.16 -12.32
C TRP A 187 10.59 -1.03 -11.57
N LEU A 188 10.69 -0.86 -10.25
CA LEU A 188 11.58 -1.64 -9.40
C LEU A 188 11.20 -3.13 -9.41
N GLU A 189 9.92 -3.46 -9.36
CA GLU A 189 9.41 -4.84 -9.47
C GLU A 189 9.89 -5.48 -10.78
N GLU A 190 9.71 -4.79 -11.91
CA GLU A 190 10.16 -5.28 -13.23
C GLU A 190 11.68 -5.43 -13.32
N TRP A 191 12.43 -4.51 -12.71
CA TRP A 191 13.88 -4.57 -12.67
C TRP A 191 14.36 -5.77 -11.87
N LEU A 192 13.83 -5.97 -10.65
CA LEU A 192 14.20 -7.06 -9.75
C LEU A 192 13.80 -8.44 -10.29
N ARG A 193 12.70 -8.52 -11.06
CA ARG A 193 12.32 -9.74 -11.77
C ARG A 193 13.37 -10.22 -12.76
N ARG A 194 14.13 -9.30 -13.37
CA ARG A 194 15.18 -9.61 -14.36
C ARG A 194 16.57 -9.78 -13.76
N TYR A 195 16.72 -9.48 -12.46
CA TYR A 195 17.98 -9.61 -11.76
C TYR A 195 18.43 -11.09 -11.71
N GLN A 196 19.70 -11.33 -12.09
CA GLN A 196 20.25 -12.68 -12.24
C GLN A 196 20.84 -13.25 -10.95
N GLY A 197 21.16 -12.39 -9.97
CA GLY A 197 21.71 -12.81 -8.69
C GLY A 197 20.65 -13.29 -7.70
N THR A 198 21.08 -13.49 -6.46
CA THR A 198 20.21 -13.85 -5.34
C THR A 198 19.64 -12.57 -4.73
N LEU A 199 18.33 -12.50 -4.52
CA LEU A 199 17.67 -11.37 -3.86
C LEU A 199 17.19 -11.78 -2.48
N LEU A 200 17.50 -10.97 -1.47
CA LEU A 200 16.85 -11.03 -0.16
C LEU A 200 16.14 -9.70 0.06
N ILE A 201 14.82 -9.76 0.22
CA ILE A 201 13.95 -8.59 0.30
C ILE A 201 13.18 -8.66 1.61
N ILE A 202 13.32 -7.63 2.44
CA ILE A 202 12.38 -7.33 3.52
C ILE A 202 11.43 -6.28 2.95
N SER A 203 10.14 -6.57 2.95
CA SER A 203 9.12 -5.59 2.57
C SER A 203 7.82 -5.90 3.30
N HIS A 204 7.07 -4.85 3.62
CA HIS A 204 5.70 -4.95 4.09
C HIS A 204 4.65 -4.83 2.96
N ASP A 205 5.07 -4.63 1.70
CA ASP A 205 4.18 -4.56 0.54
C ASP A 205 3.92 -5.97 -0.04
N ARG A 206 2.67 -6.41 0.07
CA ARG A 206 2.22 -7.76 -0.37
C ARG A 206 2.32 -7.96 -1.87
N GLU A 207 1.87 -6.97 -2.64
CA GLU A 207 1.83 -7.08 -4.09
C GLU A 207 3.23 -7.04 -4.67
N PHE A 208 4.11 -6.20 -4.12
CA PHE A 208 5.51 -6.17 -4.50
C PHE A 208 6.21 -7.51 -4.18
N LEU A 209 5.98 -8.07 -3.00
CA LEU A 209 6.48 -9.40 -2.67
C LEU A 209 5.94 -10.44 -3.67
N ASP A 210 4.63 -10.46 -3.91
CA ASP A 210 4.03 -11.41 -4.83
C ASP A 210 4.53 -11.30 -6.27
N GLY A 211 4.87 -10.08 -6.70
CA GLY A 211 5.47 -9.80 -7.99
C GLY A 211 6.90 -10.34 -8.11
N VAL A 212 7.74 -10.16 -7.08
CA VAL A 212 9.19 -10.40 -7.17
C VAL A 212 9.62 -11.77 -6.63
N ILE A 213 9.10 -12.18 -5.47
CA ILE A 213 9.68 -13.29 -4.71
C ILE A 213 9.23 -14.66 -5.21
N THR A 214 10.08 -15.66 -4.95
CA THR A 214 9.89 -17.06 -5.33
C THR A 214 9.84 -17.99 -4.12
N HIS A 215 10.42 -17.54 -3.01
CA HIS A 215 10.51 -18.23 -1.74
C HIS A 215 10.27 -17.23 -0.62
N THR A 216 9.74 -17.72 0.51
CA THR A 216 9.45 -16.91 1.69
C THR A 216 10.17 -17.50 2.90
N MET A 217 11.02 -16.71 3.55
CA MET A 217 11.62 -17.02 4.84
C MET A 217 10.82 -16.31 5.93
N HIS A 218 10.09 -17.10 6.72
CA HIS A 218 9.28 -16.60 7.82
C HIS A 218 10.04 -16.71 9.14
N LEU A 219 10.24 -15.57 9.81
CA LEU A 219 10.87 -15.44 11.12
C LEU A 219 9.79 -15.33 12.20
N HIS A 220 9.66 -16.37 13.03
CA HIS A 220 8.61 -16.48 14.06
C HIS A 220 9.13 -17.22 15.30
N ASP A 221 8.84 -16.70 16.50
CA ASP A 221 9.29 -17.25 17.80
C ASP A 221 10.79 -17.56 17.87
N GLY A 222 11.61 -16.71 17.26
CA GLY A 222 13.05 -16.88 17.18
C GLY A 222 13.52 -17.98 16.23
N LYS A 223 12.63 -18.63 15.48
CA LYS A 223 12.97 -19.61 14.47
C LYS A 223 12.77 -19.05 13.07
N ALA A 224 13.52 -19.58 12.11
CA ALA A 224 13.35 -19.27 10.69
C ALA A 224 12.84 -20.51 9.96
N LYS A 225 11.78 -20.36 9.16
CA LYS A 225 11.22 -21.43 8.31
C LYS A 225 11.16 -20.97 6.86
N MET A 226 11.51 -21.88 5.95
CA MET A 226 11.46 -21.64 4.51
C MET A 226 10.18 -22.19 3.90
N TYR A 227 9.55 -21.41 3.04
CA TYR A 227 8.37 -21.77 2.26
C TYR A 227 8.66 -21.54 0.78
N THR A 228 8.14 -22.44 -0.07
CA THR A 228 8.23 -22.30 -1.53
C THR A 228 7.00 -21.58 -2.06
N GLY A 229 7.20 -20.63 -2.97
CA GLY A 229 6.14 -19.79 -3.52
C GLY A 229 6.26 -18.34 -3.10
N ASN A 230 5.34 -17.53 -3.62
CA ASN A 230 5.23 -16.11 -3.31
C ASN A 230 4.55 -15.88 -1.94
N TYR A 231 4.25 -14.63 -1.62
CA TYR A 231 3.66 -14.23 -0.34
C TYR A 231 2.27 -14.84 -0.15
N SER A 232 1.38 -14.69 -1.13
CA SER A 232 0.03 -15.26 -1.13
C SER A 232 0.04 -16.80 -0.94
N ALA A 233 0.99 -17.49 -1.58
CA ALA A 233 1.15 -18.94 -1.41
C ALA A 233 1.59 -19.29 0.01
N PHE A 234 2.51 -18.52 0.59
CA PHE A 234 2.93 -18.67 1.98
C PHE A 234 1.76 -18.50 2.95
N GLU A 235 0.93 -17.47 2.79
CA GLU A 235 -0.22 -17.25 3.67
C GLU A 235 -1.20 -18.41 3.63
N ARG A 236 -1.54 -18.89 2.43
CA ARG A 236 -2.42 -20.06 2.25
C ARG A 236 -1.85 -21.30 2.92
N LEU A 237 -0.56 -21.59 2.70
CA LEU A 237 0.13 -22.72 3.32
C LEU A 237 0.18 -22.61 4.84
N ARG A 238 0.43 -21.40 5.37
CA ARG A 238 0.45 -21.14 6.81
C ARG A 238 -0.93 -21.30 7.43
N ALA A 239 -1.97 -20.74 6.81
CA ALA A 239 -3.35 -20.88 7.27
C ALA A 239 -3.79 -22.34 7.32
N GLU A 240 -3.46 -23.13 6.29
CA GLU A 240 -3.77 -24.56 6.27
C GLU A 240 -2.98 -25.34 7.35
N GLN A 241 -1.69 -25.03 7.55
CA GLN A 241 -0.89 -25.63 8.63
C GLN A 241 -1.47 -25.30 10.02
N LEU A 242 -1.84 -24.04 10.26
CA LEU A 242 -2.45 -23.60 11.53
C LEU A 242 -3.80 -24.29 11.75
N ARG A 243 -4.62 -24.40 10.70
CA ARG A 243 -5.91 -25.12 10.77
C ARG A 243 -5.72 -26.60 11.10
N GLN A 244 -4.76 -27.27 10.47
CA GLN A 244 -4.45 -28.68 10.76
C GLN A 244 -3.93 -28.87 12.20
N GLN A 245 -3.10 -27.95 12.68
CA GLN A 245 -2.63 -27.94 14.07
C GLN A 245 -3.78 -27.72 15.05
N GLN A 246 -4.68 -26.78 14.77
CA GLN A 246 -5.87 -26.50 15.58
C GLN A 246 -6.79 -27.73 15.67
N ILE A 247 -7.09 -28.38 14.53
CA ILE A 247 -7.89 -29.61 14.50
C ILE A 247 -7.22 -30.73 15.31
N THR A 248 -5.90 -30.88 15.18
CA THR A 248 -5.13 -31.88 15.94
C THR A 248 -5.18 -31.58 17.43
N HIS A 249 -5.02 -30.31 17.80
CA HIS A 249 -5.08 -29.86 19.19
C HIS A 249 -6.46 -30.07 19.81
N GLU A 250 -7.54 -29.73 19.09
CA GLU A 250 -8.91 -29.97 19.54
C GLU A 250 -9.19 -31.47 19.76
N ARG A 251 -8.68 -32.33 18.85
CA ARG A 251 -8.77 -33.78 19.02
C ARG A 251 -8.01 -34.27 20.25
N GLU A 252 -6.79 -33.77 20.47
CA GLU A 252 -5.98 -34.09 21.66
C GLU A 252 -6.66 -33.60 22.95
N GLN A 253 -7.22 -32.39 22.96
CA GLN A 253 -7.96 -31.87 24.10
C GLN A 253 -9.22 -32.69 24.40
N ALA A 254 -9.97 -33.09 23.37
CA ALA A 254 -11.14 -33.94 23.53
C ALA A 254 -10.75 -35.33 24.07
N GLU A 255 -9.66 -35.93 23.59
CA GLU A 255 -9.14 -37.20 24.12
C GLU A 255 -8.69 -37.04 25.59
N ARG A 256 -8.02 -35.94 25.92
CA ARG A 256 -7.62 -35.63 27.31
C ARG A 256 -8.82 -35.44 28.21
N ALA A 257 -9.82 -34.66 27.82
CA ALA A 257 -11.05 -34.47 28.57
C ALA A 257 -11.79 -35.80 28.80
N HIS A 258 -11.84 -36.67 27.78
CA HIS A 258 -12.44 -38.00 27.90
C HIS A 258 -11.64 -38.90 28.86
N LEU A 259 -10.31 -38.98 28.73
CA LEU A 259 -9.46 -39.75 29.65
C LEU A 259 -9.54 -39.23 31.08
N GLN A 260 -9.58 -37.91 31.27
CA GLN A 260 -9.70 -37.24 32.57
C GLN A 260 -11.04 -37.56 33.23
N SER A 261 -12.16 -37.42 32.49
CA SER A 261 -13.49 -37.76 33.01
C SER A 261 -13.61 -39.22 33.48
N PHE A 262 -12.90 -40.14 32.82
CA PHE A 262 -12.84 -41.54 33.23
C PHE A 262 -11.99 -41.73 34.50
N VAL A 263 -10.85 -41.06 34.58
CA VAL A 263 -10.00 -41.08 35.80
C VAL A 263 -10.80 -40.54 36.98
N ASP A 264 -11.44 -39.38 36.85
CA ASP A 264 -12.21 -38.73 37.92
C ASP A 264 -13.37 -39.61 38.40
N ARG A 265 -14.06 -40.30 37.47
CA ARG A 265 -15.21 -41.16 37.77
C ARG A 265 -14.84 -42.49 38.44
N PHE A 266 -13.63 -43.00 38.22
CA PHE A 266 -13.23 -44.35 38.67
C PHE A 266 -12.03 -44.37 39.64
N LYS A 267 -11.49 -43.21 40.03
CA LYS A 267 -10.38 -43.08 41.00
C LYS A 267 -10.67 -43.73 42.36
N ALA A 268 -11.95 -43.75 42.78
CA ALA A 268 -12.38 -44.23 44.09
C ALA A 268 -12.83 -45.72 44.13
N LYS A 269 -12.90 -46.43 43.00
CA LYS A 269 -13.37 -47.84 42.94
C LYS A 269 -12.18 -48.82 42.85
N ALA A 270 -12.01 -49.66 43.87
CA ALA A 270 -10.91 -50.62 44.00
C ALA A 270 -10.76 -51.59 42.81
N SER A 271 -11.86 -51.98 42.14
CA SER A 271 -11.82 -52.92 41.01
C SER A 271 -11.28 -52.33 39.70
N LYS A 272 -11.24 -50.99 39.54
CA LYS A 272 -10.77 -50.31 38.31
C LYS A 272 -9.54 -49.42 38.50
N ALA A 273 -8.93 -49.45 39.69
CA ALA A 273 -7.77 -48.64 40.06
C ALA A 273 -6.56 -48.82 39.12
N LYS A 274 -6.23 -50.06 38.71
CA LYS A 274 -5.13 -50.34 37.76
C LYS A 274 -5.34 -49.70 36.38
N GLN A 275 -6.59 -49.66 35.87
CA GLN A 275 -6.91 -49.02 34.59
C GLN A 275 -6.87 -47.50 34.67
N ALA A 276 -7.35 -46.91 35.78
CA ALA A 276 -7.25 -45.48 36.01
C ALA A 276 -5.78 -45.02 36.10
N GLN A 277 -4.92 -45.78 36.78
CA GLN A 277 -3.48 -45.49 36.90
C GLN A 277 -2.74 -45.59 35.56
N SER A 278 -3.07 -46.56 34.71
CA SER A 278 -2.50 -46.67 33.36
C SER A 278 -2.89 -45.50 32.45
N ARG A 279 -4.11 -44.97 32.59
CA ARG A 279 -4.57 -43.82 31.80
C ARG A 279 -4.04 -42.49 32.35
N MET A 280 -3.84 -42.36 33.67
CA MET A 280 -3.10 -41.24 34.26
C MET A 280 -1.70 -41.10 33.67
N LYS A 281 -0.95 -42.21 33.56
CA LYS A 281 0.39 -42.22 32.95
C LYS A 281 0.36 -41.85 31.45
N ARG A 282 -0.74 -42.14 30.76
CA ARG A 282 -0.96 -41.73 29.35
C ARG A 282 -1.32 -40.25 29.24
N LEU A 283 -2.07 -39.72 30.20
CA LEU A 283 -2.40 -38.30 30.34
C LEU A 283 -1.16 -37.44 30.66
N GLU A 284 -0.25 -37.94 31.50
CA GLU A 284 1.05 -37.31 31.79
C GLU A 284 1.95 -37.24 30.55
N LYS A 285 1.96 -38.28 29.70
CA LYS A 285 2.70 -38.25 28.42
C LYS A 285 2.12 -37.27 27.39
N LEU A 286 0.81 -37.05 27.43
CA LEU A 286 0.12 -36.07 26.59
C LEU A 286 0.27 -34.62 27.11
N ALA A 287 0.93 -34.40 28.25
CA ALA A 287 1.01 -33.09 28.89
C ALA A 287 2.04 -32.10 28.32
N GLY A 288 2.72 -32.47 27.22
CA GLY A 288 3.78 -31.66 26.63
C GLY A 288 3.35 -30.67 25.53
N THR A 289 2.10 -30.67 25.07
CA THR A 289 1.67 -29.72 24.04
C THR A 289 1.30 -28.38 24.67
N GLU A 290 2.25 -27.45 24.67
CA GLU A 290 1.95 -26.03 24.85
C GLU A 290 0.84 -25.63 23.90
N ALA A 291 -0.15 -24.90 24.44
CA ALA A 291 -1.25 -24.39 23.66
C ALA A 291 -0.69 -23.62 22.46
N VAL A 292 -1.17 -23.96 21.26
CA VAL A 292 -1.09 -23.04 20.13
C VAL A 292 -1.87 -21.82 20.60
N ARG A 293 -1.15 -20.80 21.07
CA ARG A 293 -1.70 -19.46 21.05
C ARG A 293 -1.86 -19.21 19.56
N ALA A 294 -3.08 -19.40 19.05
CA ALA A 294 -3.47 -18.75 17.82
C ALA A 294 -3.00 -17.32 18.00
N ASP A 295 -2.00 -16.95 17.19
CA ASP A 295 -1.40 -15.63 17.26
C ASP A 295 -2.58 -14.68 17.06
N ARG A 296 -3.04 -14.06 18.15
CA ARG A 296 -4.27 -13.26 18.10
C ARG A 296 -3.90 -12.10 17.21
N SER A 297 -4.38 -12.13 15.97
CA SER A 297 -4.32 -10.99 15.07
C SER A 297 -4.86 -9.81 15.87
N PHE A 298 -4.03 -8.78 15.92
CA PHE A 298 -4.42 -7.54 16.58
C PHE A 298 -5.63 -6.99 15.83
N HIS A 299 -6.70 -6.65 16.56
CA HIS A 299 -7.94 -6.12 15.98
C HIS A 299 -8.27 -4.80 16.66
N PHE A 300 -8.64 -3.80 15.89
CA PHE A 300 -9.17 -2.53 16.38
C PHE A 300 -10.27 -2.04 15.44
N GLN A 301 -11.08 -1.11 15.92
CA GLN A 301 -12.19 -0.56 15.17
C GLN A 301 -12.31 0.93 15.44
N PHE A 302 -12.68 1.67 14.39
CA PHE A 302 -13.10 3.05 14.54
C PHE A 302 -14.51 3.10 15.15
N ALA A 303 -14.70 3.95 16.15
CA ALA A 303 -16.00 4.12 16.76
C ALA A 303 -16.96 4.79 15.77
N LYS A 304 -18.23 4.39 15.80
CA LYS A 304 -19.27 4.99 14.95
C LYS A 304 -19.36 6.51 15.21
N PRO A 305 -19.38 7.34 14.16
CA PRO A 305 -19.52 8.78 14.31
C PRO A 305 -20.87 9.15 14.94
N ASP A 306 -20.92 10.25 15.71
CA ASP A 306 -22.17 10.69 16.34
C ASP A 306 -23.19 11.22 15.32
N ARG A 307 -22.70 11.80 14.20
CA ARG A 307 -23.50 12.36 13.10
C ARG A 307 -22.80 12.15 11.77
N LEU A 308 -23.58 11.84 10.73
CA LEU A 308 -23.14 11.68 9.35
C LEU A 308 -24.03 12.54 8.45
N PRO A 309 -23.59 13.73 8.01
CA PRO A 309 -24.33 14.52 7.02
C PRO A 309 -24.10 13.96 5.62
N ASP A 310 -25.15 13.92 4.79
CA ASP A 310 -25.08 13.36 3.42
C ASP A 310 -24.05 14.09 2.55
N SER A 311 -24.02 15.43 2.60
CA SER A 311 -22.98 16.25 1.95
C SER A 311 -22.03 16.78 3.01
N MET A 312 -20.79 16.32 3.00
CA MET A 312 -19.79 16.63 4.02
C MET A 312 -18.91 17.81 3.62
N LEU A 313 -18.34 17.75 2.42
CA LEU A 313 -17.40 18.75 1.95
C LEU A 313 -17.49 18.90 0.43
N GLN A 314 -17.43 20.14 -0.03
CA GLN A 314 -17.40 20.46 -1.46
C GLN A 314 -16.34 21.52 -1.74
N LEU A 315 -15.54 21.29 -2.77
CA LEU A 315 -14.58 22.21 -3.37
C LEU A 315 -15.14 22.64 -4.74
N GLU A 316 -15.31 23.95 -4.93
CA GLU A 316 -15.76 24.53 -6.18
C GLU A 316 -14.68 25.47 -6.74
N GLU A 317 -14.14 25.11 -7.92
CA GLU A 317 -13.18 25.92 -8.70
C GLU A 317 -11.97 26.39 -7.88
N ILE A 318 -11.46 25.47 -7.06
CA ILE A 318 -10.37 25.75 -6.13
C ILE A 318 -9.04 25.88 -6.88
N VAL A 319 -8.31 26.96 -6.60
CA VAL A 319 -6.92 27.14 -7.00
C VAL A 319 -6.08 27.17 -5.73
N THR A 320 -5.08 26.30 -5.62
CA THR A 320 -4.28 26.19 -4.40
C THR A 320 -2.82 25.85 -4.69
N GLY A 321 -1.96 26.24 -3.76
CA GLY A 321 -0.52 26.13 -3.88
C GLY A 321 0.17 26.78 -2.69
N TYR A 322 1.46 27.07 -2.83
CA TYR A 322 2.24 27.73 -1.78
C TYR A 322 2.61 29.14 -2.23
N ALA A 323 2.36 30.11 -1.35
CA ALA A 323 2.78 31.49 -1.60
C ALA A 323 4.31 31.57 -1.62
N ASP A 324 4.87 32.38 -2.52
CA ASP A 324 6.31 32.63 -2.52
C ASP A 324 6.66 33.64 -1.41
N GLU A 325 7.34 33.16 -0.37
CA GLU A 325 7.82 33.98 0.75
C GLU A 325 8.77 35.11 0.31
N LYS A 326 9.34 35.04 -0.90
CA LYS A 326 10.24 36.06 -1.47
C LYS A 326 9.54 37.06 -2.40
N GLY A 327 8.22 37.01 -2.50
CA GLY A 327 7.42 37.97 -3.29
C GLY A 327 7.45 37.73 -4.80
N GLY A 328 7.82 36.53 -5.25
CA GLY A 328 7.59 36.07 -6.62
C GLY A 328 6.15 35.63 -6.86
N PRO A 329 5.83 35.11 -8.06
CA PRO A 329 4.49 34.59 -8.35
C PRO A 329 4.18 33.37 -7.49
N ASP A 330 2.95 33.29 -6.99
CA ASP A 330 2.47 32.16 -6.19
C ASP A 330 2.69 30.84 -6.95
N ASN A 331 3.22 29.83 -6.24
CA ASN A 331 3.44 28.52 -6.81
C ASN A 331 2.13 27.74 -6.80
N ILE A 332 1.31 27.93 -7.83
CA ILE A 332 0.06 27.21 -8.05
C ILE A 332 0.38 25.74 -8.32
N ILE A 333 -0.12 24.86 -7.47
CA ILE A 333 0.06 23.41 -7.61
C ILE A 333 -1.17 22.77 -8.24
N LEU A 334 -2.37 23.22 -7.84
CA LEU A 334 -3.64 22.71 -8.35
C LEU A 334 -4.50 23.86 -8.83
N ASP A 335 -5.12 23.69 -9.99
CA ASP A 335 -5.95 24.67 -10.67
C ASP A 335 -7.34 24.09 -10.97
N ASN A 336 -8.37 24.92 -10.80
CA ASN A 336 -9.78 24.60 -11.06
C ASN A 336 -10.25 23.25 -10.48
N VAL A 337 -9.90 22.96 -9.23
CA VAL A 337 -10.28 21.72 -8.55
C VAL A 337 -11.77 21.73 -8.21
N ARG A 338 -12.47 20.69 -8.65
CA ARG A 338 -13.86 20.39 -8.27
C ARG A 338 -13.89 19.02 -7.62
N PHE A 339 -14.24 18.98 -6.34
CA PHE A 339 -14.22 17.75 -5.55
C PHE A 339 -15.40 17.78 -4.58
N SER A 340 -16.18 16.72 -4.53
CA SER A 340 -17.30 16.56 -3.61
C SER A 340 -17.11 15.30 -2.79
N LEU A 341 -17.49 15.37 -1.52
CA LEU A 341 -17.42 14.27 -0.59
C LEU A 341 -18.76 14.11 0.12
N GLU A 342 -19.33 12.92 -0.01
CA GLU A 342 -20.59 12.50 0.56
C GLU A 342 -20.42 11.42 1.65
N ALA A 343 -21.47 11.18 2.43
CA ALA A 343 -21.47 10.17 3.48
C ALA A 343 -21.22 8.77 2.90
N GLY A 344 -20.19 8.09 3.41
CA GLY A 344 -19.83 6.74 3.00
C GLY A 344 -18.89 6.68 1.79
N ASP A 345 -18.50 7.82 1.21
CA ASP A 345 -17.52 7.84 0.12
C ASP A 345 -16.19 7.22 0.55
N ARG A 346 -15.65 6.34 -0.28
CA ARG A 346 -14.34 5.70 -0.10
C ARG A 346 -13.45 6.00 -1.30
N ILE A 347 -12.67 7.06 -1.16
CA ILE A 347 -11.88 7.65 -2.26
C ILE A 347 -10.40 7.35 -2.06
N GLY A 348 -9.76 6.76 -3.07
CA GLY A 348 -8.30 6.63 -3.17
C GLY A 348 -7.70 7.76 -4.03
N LEU A 349 -6.77 8.53 -3.48
CA LEU A 349 -6.05 9.56 -4.22
C LEU A 349 -4.81 8.98 -4.91
N LEU A 350 -4.83 8.97 -6.24
CA LEU A 350 -3.77 8.46 -7.10
C LEU A 350 -2.97 9.62 -7.69
N GLY A 351 -1.66 9.50 -7.78
CA GLY A 351 -0.81 10.52 -8.40
C GLY A 351 0.68 10.27 -8.14
N PRO A 352 1.58 10.72 -9.01
CA PRO A 352 3.01 10.65 -8.72
C PRO A 352 3.39 11.53 -7.52
N ASN A 353 4.59 11.35 -6.99
CA ASN A 353 5.07 12.21 -5.90
C ASN A 353 5.34 13.62 -6.39
N GLY A 354 4.97 14.60 -5.57
CA GLY A 354 5.00 16.01 -5.97
C GLY A 354 3.85 16.46 -6.87
N ALA A 355 2.86 15.60 -7.19
CA ALA A 355 1.71 15.99 -8.00
C ALA A 355 0.70 16.92 -7.31
N GLY A 356 0.82 17.10 -6.00
CA GLY A 356 -0.11 17.94 -5.21
C GLY A 356 -1.10 17.18 -4.33
N LYS A 357 -0.96 15.85 -4.13
CA LYS A 357 -1.84 15.04 -3.26
C LYS A 357 -1.96 15.61 -1.85
N SER A 358 -0.83 15.83 -1.16
CA SER A 358 -0.84 16.42 0.18
C SER A 358 -1.31 17.89 0.19
N THR A 359 -1.14 18.63 -0.92
CA THR A 359 -1.71 19.97 -1.09
C THR A 359 -3.24 19.90 -1.10
N LEU A 360 -3.82 19.00 -1.89
CA LEU A 360 -5.26 18.73 -1.91
C LEU A 360 -5.76 18.33 -0.52
N VAL A 361 -5.08 17.41 0.16
CA VAL A 361 -5.46 16.97 1.52
C VAL A 361 -5.44 18.13 2.52
N LYS A 362 -4.40 18.97 2.51
CA LYS A 362 -4.33 20.16 3.38
C LYS A 362 -5.46 21.15 3.10
N THR A 363 -5.83 21.34 1.84
CA THR A 363 -7.00 22.15 1.47
C THR A 363 -8.31 21.51 1.93
N LEU A 364 -8.45 20.18 1.83
CA LEU A 364 -9.62 19.44 2.34
C LEU A 364 -9.75 19.59 3.86
N VAL A 365 -8.67 19.49 4.62
CA VAL A 365 -8.68 19.70 6.08
C VAL A 365 -8.99 21.17 6.43
N GLY A 366 -8.56 22.10 5.60
CA GLY A 366 -8.62 23.54 5.85
C GLY A 366 -7.36 24.11 6.51
N GLU A 367 -6.24 23.39 6.46
CA GLU A 367 -4.92 23.90 6.88
C GLU A 367 -4.29 24.82 5.83
N LEU A 368 -4.66 24.63 4.55
CA LEU A 368 -4.20 25.45 3.44
C LEU A 368 -5.38 26.18 2.81
N ASP A 369 -5.40 27.50 2.98
CA ASP A 369 -6.40 28.35 2.34
C ASP A 369 -6.16 28.38 0.82
N PRO A 370 -7.21 28.21 0.00
CA PRO A 370 -7.10 28.32 -1.44
C PRO A 370 -6.86 29.78 -1.86
N PHE A 371 -6.12 30.00 -2.95
CA PHE A 371 -5.95 31.32 -3.55
C PHE A 371 -7.26 31.84 -4.16
N SER A 372 -8.08 30.94 -4.71
CA SER A 372 -9.43 31.24 -5.22
C SER A 372 -10.32 30.00 -5.18
N GLY A 373 -11.63 30.21 -5.39
CA GLY A 373 -12.66 29.17 -5.29
C GLY A 373 -13.34 29.13 -3.92
N GLU A 374 -14.23 28.16 -3.72
CA GLU A 374 -15.01 28.03 -2.48
C GLU A 374 -14.87 26.62 -1.88
N ARG A 375 -14.52 26.56 -0.59
CA ARG A 375 -14.56 25.34 0.22
C ARG A 375 -15.78 25.38 1.15
N LYS A 376 -16.79 24.55 0.85
CA LYS A 376 -18.01 24.41 1.65
C LYS A 376 -17.88 23.16 2.52
N ALA A 377 -17.85 23.33 3.84
CA ALA A 377 -17.83 22.22 4.80
C ALA A 377 -19.11 22.24 5.65
N HIS A 378 -19.69 21.06 5.89
CA HIS A 378 -20.86 20.93 6.76
C HIS A 378 -20.48 21.26 8.21
N LYS A 379 -21.43 21.83 8.98
CA LYS A 379 -21.18 22.28 10.37
C LYS A 379 -20.85 21.14 11.34
N ASP A 380 -21.39 19.95 11.07
CA ASP A 380 -21.15 18.75 11.86
C ASP A 380 -19.95 17.92 11.35
N LEU A 381 -19.15 18.45 10.41
CA LEU A 381 -17.96 17.77 9.90
C LEU A 381 -16.89 17.67 10.99
N LYS A 382 -16.46 16.44 11.27
CA LYS A 382 -15.34 16.11 12.17
C LYS A 382 -14.31 15.32 11.37
N ILE A 383 -13.19 15.96 11.07
CA ILE A 383 -12.12 15.38 10.27
C ILE A 383 -11.10 14.72 11.19
N GLY A 384 -10.85 13.43 10.98
CA GLY A 384 -9.71 12.72 11.53
C GLY A 384 -8.59 12.69 10.51
N TYR A 385 -7.58 13.54 10.70
CA TYR A 385 -6.47 13.67 9.76
C TYR A 385 -5.22 12.94 10.27
N PHE A 386 -4.76 11.95 9.52
CA PHE A 386 -3.47 11.29 9.71
C PHE A 386 -2.50 11.83 8.67
N ALA A 387 -1.60 12.72 9.08
CA ALA A 387 -0.56 13.27 8.23
C ALA A 387 0.70 12.38 8.25
N GLN A 388 1.53 12.49 7.22
CA GLN A 388 2.76 11.72 7.11
C GLN A 388 3.69 11.87 8.34
N HIS A 389 3.75 13.05 8.96
CA HIS A 389 4.58 13.34 10.14
C HIS A 389 3.84 13.20 11.48
N THR A 390 2.60 12.70 11.51
CA THR A 390 1.84 12.59 12.77
C THR A 390 2.54 11.69 13.79
N VAL A 391 3.21 10.64 13.32
CA VAL A 391 4.00 9.73 14.18
C VAL A 391 5.16 10.45 14.88
N GLU A 392 5.79 11.40 14.20
CA GLU A 392 6.91 12.21 14.70
C GLU A 392 6.43 13.33 15.63
N SER A 393 5.16 13.74 15.52
CA SER A 393 4.55 14.77 16.38
C SER A 393 4.21 14.27 17.80
N LEU A 394 4.35 12.97 18.07
CA LEU A 394 4.16 12.42 19.40
C LEU A 394 5.22 12.97 20.37
N ARG A 395 4.77 13.66 21.42
CA ARG A 395 5.57 14.13 22.56
C ARG A 395 6.48 13.03 23.12
N GLU A 396 7.78 13.25 22.97
CA GLU A 396 8.83 12.42 23.56
C GLU A 396 8.70 12.36 25.08
N GLY A 397 9.05 11.21 25.66
CA GLY A 397 8.94 10.96 27.10
C GLY A 397 7.53 10.77 27.65
N ALA A 398 6.49 11.08 26.87
CA ALA A 398 5.10 10.95 27.31
C ALA A 398 4.58 9.52 27.12
N SER A 399 3.59 9.13 27.94
CA SER A 399 2.90 7.84 27.79
C SER A 399 1.63 7.94 26.94
N PRO A 400 1.13 6.84 26.35
CA PRO A 400 -0.15 6.83 25.62
C PRO A 400 -1.30 7.45 26.41
N LEU A 401 -1.33 7.22 27.72
CA LEU A 401 -2.34 7.78 28.61
C LEU A 401 -2.21 9.30 28.74
N GLU A 402 -0.99 9.81 28.89
CA GLU A 402 -0.74 11.26 28.97
C GLU A 402 -1.18 11.98 27.69
N HIS A 403 -0.93 11.40 26.52
CA HIS A 403 -1.41 11.94 25.24
C HIS A 403 -2.93 12.09 25.20
N LEU A 404 -3.68 11.10 25.71
CA LEU A 404 -5.14 11.19 25.80
C LEU A 404 -5.60 12.17 26.88
N MET A 405 -4.87 12.27 28.00
CA MET A 405 -5.19 13.24 29.06
C MET A 405 -5.03 14.69 28.57
N ASP A 406 -3.99 14.96 27.79
CA ASP A 406 -3.76 16.27 27.18
C ASP A 406 -4.84 16.59 26.15
N LYS A 407 -5.27 15.59 25.36
CA LYS A 407 -6.30 15.74 24.32
C LYS A 407 -7.72 15.88 24.88
N ALA A 408 -8.05 15.17 25.95
CA ALA A 408 -9.39 15.11 26.54
C ALA A 408 -9.35 15.41 28.05
N PRO A 409 -9.03 16.65 28.44
CA PRO A 409 -8.95 17.02 29.84
C PRO A 409 -10.32 16.86 30.53
N GLY A 410 -10.34 16.22 31.69
CA GLY A 410 -11.55 16.00 32.49
C GLY A 410 -12.27 14.68 32.26
N VAL A 411 -11.84 13.86 31.30
CA VAL A 411 -12.32 12.48 31.17
C VAL A 411 -11.63 11.58 32.22
N ALA A 412 -12.37 10.64 32.80
CA ALA A 412 -11.82 9.74 33.82
C ALA A 412 -10.72 8.83 33.23
N THR A 413 -9.61 8.70 33.94
CA THR A 413 -8.44 7.89 33.52
C THR A 413 -8.81 6.45 33.16
N GLN A 414 -9.76 5.84 33.87
CA GLN A 414 -10.18 4.47 33.56
C GLN A 414 -10.82 4.34 32.17
N VAL A 415 -11.61 5.33 31.73
CA VAL A 415 -12.23 5.31 30.39
C VAL A 415 -11.15 5.41 29.30
N MET A 416 -10.14 6.26 29.51
CA MET A 416 -9.00 6.36 28.60
C MET A 416 -8.21 5.05 28.54
N ARG A 417 -8.02 4.38 29.68
CA ARG A 417 -7.33 3.08 29.74
C ARG A 417 -8.12 1.98 29.05
N ASP A 418 -9.43 1.95 29.23
CA ASP A 418 -10.30 0.96 28.58
C ASP A 418 -10.23 1.13 27.05
N PHE A 419 -10.24 2.38 26.56
CA PHE A 419 -10.03 2.69 25.15
C PHE A 419 -8.63 2.32 24.65
N LEU A 420 -7.57 2.70 25.37
CA LEU A 420 -6.20 2.30 25.00
C LEU A 420 -6.02 0.78 24.98
N GLY A 421 -6.75 0.07 25.85
CA GLY A 421 -6.81 -1.38 25.87
C GLY A 421 -7.35 -1.98 24.56
N THR A 422 -8.38 -1.38 23.95
CA THR A 422 -8.92 -1.86 22.65
C THR A 422 -7.93 -1.61 21.50
N TRP A 423 -7.07 -0.61 21.64
CA TRP A 423 -5.96 -0.34 20.71
C TRP A 423 -4.65 -1.06 21.10
N ASN A 424 -4.73 -2.10 21.93
CA ASN A 424 -3.62 -2.96 22.35
C ASN A 424 -2.48 -2.23 23.10
N PHE A 425 -2.84 -1.19 23.85
CA PHE A 425 -2.02 -0.57 24.90
C PHE A 425 -2.57 -0.97 26.28
N ALA A 426 -2.67 -2.28 26.52
CA ALA A 426 -3.23 -2.82 27.76
C ALA A 426 -2.20 -2.85 28.90
N GLY A 427 -2.68 -2.75 30.14
CA GLY A 427 -1.85 -2.89 31.35
C GLY A 427 -0.81 -1.78 31.49
N ASP A 428 0.44 -2.16 31.74
CA ASP A 428 1.56 -1.24 32.01
C ASP A 428 1.97 -0.45 30.76
N ARG A 429 1.69 -0.98 29.55
CA ARG A 429 2.02 -0.31 28.29
C ARG A 429 1.31 1.04 28.09
N ALA A 430 0.19 1.28 28.76
CA ALA A 430 -0.45 2.59 28.74
C ALA A 430 0.35 3.68 29.46
N PHE A 431 1.30 3.30 30.32
CA PHE A 431 2.12 4.19 31.15
C PHE A 431 3.58 4.24 30.72
N GLU A 432 4.01 3.36 29.82
CA GLU A 432 5.36 3.37 29.26
C GLU A 432 5.56 4.58 28.35
N SER A 433 6.79 5.11 28.31
CA SER A 433 7.15 6.18 27.38
C SER A 433 7.08 5.68 25.93
N VAL A 434 6.56 6.53 25.04
CA VAL A 434 6.52 6.29 23.60
C VAL A 434 7.91 6.21 22.95
N ASP A 435 8.97 6.65 23.61
CA ASP A 435 10.34 6.63 23.05
C ASP A 435 10.83 5.20 22.79
N GLY A 436 10.36 4.25 23.60
CA GLY A 436 10.68 2.82 23.45
C GLY A 436 9.81 2.10 22.41
N PHE A 437 8.81 2.77 21.84
CA PHE A 437 7.86 2.16 20.93
C PHE A 437 8.46 2.03 19.53
N SER A 438 8.18 0.88 18.90
CA SER A 438 8.41 0.68 17.48
C SER A 438 7.60 1.67 16.64
N GLY A 439 8.00 1.89 15.38
CA GLY A 439 7.29 2.79 14.47
C GLY A 439 5.80 2.43 14.33
N GLY A 440 5.49 1.13 14.20
CA GLY A 440 4.10 0.65 14.12
C GLY A 440 3.30 0.88 15.40
N GLU A 441 3.91 0.79 16.58
CA GLU A 441 3.24 1.13 17.84
C GLU A 441 2.96 2.63 17.95
N ARG A 442 3.90 3.47 17.51
CA ARG A 442 3.70 4.93 17.46
C ARG A 442 2.61 5.32 16.46
N ALA A 443 2.61 4.74 15.27
CA ALA A 443 1.55 4.96 14.27
C ALA A 443 0.18 4.50 14.79
N ARG A 444 0.12 3.35 15.48
CA ARG A 444 -1.11 2.89 16.13
C ARG A 444 -1.60 3.85 17.20
N LEU A 445 -0.70 4.40 18.01
CA LEU A 445 -1.08 5.43 18.99
C LEU A 445 -1.64 6.67 18.31
N ALA A 446 -0.99 7.17 17.26
CA ALA A 446 -1.49 8.30 16.48
C ALA A 446 -2.90 8.05 15.91
N LEU A 447 -3.14 6.87 15.34
CA LEU A 447 -4.48 6.46 14.87
C LEU A 447 -5.49 6.38 16.03
N ALA A 448 -5.09 5.87 17.20
CA ALA A 448 -5.95 5.82 18.38
C ALA A 448 -6.36 7.23 18.85
N LEU A 449 -5.43 8.18 18.82
CA LEU A 449 -5.70 9.57 19.15
C LEU A 449 -6.70 10.19 18.18
N ILE A 450 -6.60 9.91 16.88
CA ILE A 450 -7.58 10.37 15.88
C ILE A 450 -8.94 9.72 16.11
N ALA A 451 -8.97 8.41 16.34
CA ALA A 451 -10.20 7.66 16.53
C ALA A 451 -10.97 8.09 17.80
N TRP A 452 -10.28 8.63 18.80
CA TRP A 452 -10.90 9.16 20.01
C TRP A 452 -11.95 10.25 19.74
N ASP A 453 -11.73 11.09 18.73
CA ASP A 453 -12.64 12.21 18.40
C ASP A 453 -13.91 11.78 17.68
N LYS A 454 -14.02 10.48 17.33
CA LYS A 454 -15.10 9.89 16.52
C LYS A 454 -15.36 10.70 15.23
N PRO A 455 -14.34 10.82 14.36
CA PRO A 455 -14.48 11.57 13.11
C PRO A 455 -15.53 10.92 12.20
N ASN A 456 -16.22 11.72 11.40
CA ASN A 456 -17.10 11.24 10.32
C ASN A 456 -16.42 11.29 8.93
N LEU A 457 -15.26 11.94 8.84
CA LEU A 457 -14.36 11.90 7.69
C LEU A 457 -12.95 11.53 8.15
N LEU A 458 -12.38 10.47 7.60
CA LEU A 458 -10.97 10.12 7.75
C LEU A 458 -10.17 10.55 6.52
N LEU A 459 -9.13 11.36 6.72
CA LEU A 459 -8.16 11.73 5.70
C LEU A 459 -6.81 11.12 6.10
N LEU A 460 -6.33 10.14 5.34
CA LEU A 460 -5.12 9.38 5.70
C LEU A 460 -4.05 9.55 4.62
N ASP A 461 -2.94 10.21 4.97
CA ASP A 461 -1.78 10.41 4.09
C ASP A 461 -0.66 9.42 4.44
N GLU A 462 -0.51 8.38 3.62
CA GLU A 462 0.40 7.25 3.76
C GLU A 462 0.36 6.56 5.15
N PRO A 463 -0.82 6.06 5.59
CA PRO A 463 -0.99 5.50 6.93
C PRO A 463 -0.26 4.18 7.15
N THR A 464 0.17 3.50 6.08
CA THR A 464 0.89 2.21 6.13
C THR A 464 2.39 2.35 6.35
N ASN A 465 2.91 3.58 6.31
CA ASN A 465 4.31 3.85 6.61
C ASN A 465 4.65 3.34 8.02
N HIS A 466 5.76 2.60 8.13
CA HIS A 466 6.25 2.01 9.38
C HIS A 466 5.35 0.94 10.03
N LEU A 467 4.21 0.58 9.42
CA LEU A 467 3.37 -0.52 9.88
C LEU A 467 3.91 -1.86 9.41
N ASP A 468 3.89 -2.85 10.31
CA ASP A 468 4.12 -4.24 9.90
C ASP A 468 2.86 -4.83 9.25
N LEU A 469 3.04 -6.03 8.70
CA LEU A 469 2.05 -6.74 7.91
C LEU A 469 0.76 -6.99 8.67
N ASP A 470 0.86 -7.50 9.91
CA ASP A 470 -0.29 -7.77 10.78
C ASP A 470 -1.04 -6.48 11.11
N MET A 471 -0.34 -5.37 11.36
CA MET A 471 -0.95 -4.07 11.64
C MET A 471 -1.61 -3.44 10.41
N ARG A 472 -1.05 -3.65 9.21
CA ARG A 472 -1.66 -3.21 7.94
C ARG A 472 -2.97 -3.93 7.68
N GLU A 473 -3.04 -5.24 7.93
CA GLU A 473 -4.29 -6.00 7.85
C GLU A 473 -5.33 -5.47 8.83
N ALA A 474 -4.95 -5.31 10.11
CA ALA A 474 -5.84 -4.77 11.12
C ALA A 474 -6.37 -3.38 10.75
N LEU A 475 -5.54 -2.55 10.12
CA LEU A 475 -5.94 -1.25 9.60
C LEU A 475 -6.89 -1.38 8.41
N ALA A 476 -6.61 -2.26 7.46
CA ALA A 476 -7.50 -2.50 6.31
C ALA A 476 -8.89 -2.93 6.80
N ASP A 477 -8.96 -3.92 7.69
CA ASP A 477 -10.22 -4.39 8.28
C ASP A 477 -10.96 -3.27 9.03
N ALA A 478 -10.24 -2.50 9.85
CA ALA A 478 -10.83 -1.39 10.61
C ALA A 478 -11.38 -0.28 9.70
N LEU A 479 -10.71 0.01 8.58
CA LEU A 479 -11.15 1.01 7.62
C LEU A 479 -12.30 0.50 6.76
N SER A 480 -12.31 -0.78 6.37
CA SER A 480 -13.43 -1.40 5.66
C SER A 480 -14.71 -1.38 6.50
N ASP A 481 -14.60 -1.55 7.83
CA ASP A 481 -15.74 -1.47 8.76
C ASP A 481 -16.16 -0.04 9.14
N PHE A 482 -15.42 0.99 8.72
CA PHE A 482 -15.70 2.37 9.12
C PHE A 482 -16.94 2.94 8.43
N ASP A 483 -17.91 3.45 9.20
CA ASP A 483 -19.19 3.97 8.66
C ASP A 483 -19.08 5.38 8.02
N GLY A 484 -17.98 6.11 8.26
CA GLY A 484 -17.77 7.46 7.72
C GLY A 484 -17.18 7.48 6.31
N ALA A 485 -16.98 8.69 5.77
CA ALA A 485 -16.22 8.83 4.53
C ALA A 485 -14.71 8.73 4.77
N LEU A 486 -14.02 8.23 3.76
CA LEU A 486 -12.59 8.01 3.77
C LEU A 486 -11.97 8.60 2.50
N VAL A 487 -10.91 9.38 2.68
CA VAL A 487 -9.96 9.71 1.61
C VAL A 487 -8.60 9.16 2.00
N LEU A 488 -8.09 8.25 1.18
CA LEU A 488 -6.85 7.54 1.41
C LEU A 488 -5.82 7.92 0.34
N VAL A 489 -4.68 8.45 0.77
CA VAL A 489 -3.48 8.56 -0.06
C VAL A 489 -2.56 7.43 0.37
N SER A 490 -2.30 6.47 -0.51
CA SER A 490 -1.33 5.43 -0.24
C SER A 490 -0.67 4.93 -1.51
N HIS A 491 0.54 4.41 -1.37
CA HIS A 491 1.16 3.56 -2.39
C HIS A 491 0.88 2.05 -2.18
N ASP A 492 0.23 1.67 -1.08
CA ASP A 492 -0.15 0.28 -0.80
C ASP A 492 -1.39 -0.11 -1.62
N ARG A 493 -1.14 -0.82 -2.72
CA ARG A 493 -2.17 -1.28 -3.67
C ARG A 493 -3.18 -2.21 -3.02
N HIS A 494 -2.74 -3.05 -2.08
CA HIS A 494 -3.61 -3.99 -1.38
C HIS A 494 -4.59 -3.25 -0.47
N LEU A 495 -4.10 -2.26 0.28
CA LEU A 495 -4.96 -1.42 1.12
C LEU A 495 -5.96 -0.63 0.28
N LEU A 496 -5.50 0.02 -0.80
CA LEU A 496 -6.37 0.77 -1.71
C LEU A 496 -7.45 -0.14 -2.32
N GLY A 497 -7.09 -1.33 -2.79
CA GLY A 497 -8.03 -2.26 -3.42
C GLY A 497 -9.04 -2.89 -2.46
N LEU A 498 -8.73 -2.96 -1.15
CA LEU A 498 -9.66 -3.48 -0.13
C LEU A 498 -10.62 -2.43 0.41
N VAL A 499 -10.20 -1.16 0.44
CA VAL A 499 -10.87 -0.12 1.21
C VAL A 499 -11.51 0.96 0.33
N CYS A 500 -10.99 1.22 -0.87
CA CYS A 500 -11.49 2.28 -1.75
C CYS A 500 -12.42 1.74 -2.84
N ASP A 501 -13.53 2.45 -3.10
CA ASP A 501 -14.49 2.11 -4.16
C ASP A 501 -14.27 2.97 -5.42
N SER A 502 -13.72 4.17 -5.24
CA SER A 502 -13.47 5.11 -6.33
C SER A 502 -12.07 5.70 -6.22
N PHE A 503 -11.53 6.11 -7.36
CA PHE A 503 -10.20 6.69 -7.45
C PHE A 503 -10.25 8.08 -8.04
N TRP A 504 -9.43 8.97 -7.50
CA TRP A 504 -9.26 10.33 -8.00
C TRP A 504 -7.81 10.56 -8.33
N ARG A 505 -7.55 11.01 -9.54
CA ARG A 505 -6.21 11.26 -10.06
C ARG A 505 -5.83 12.71 -9.84
N VAL A 506 -4.70 12.92 -9.18
CA VAL A 506 -4.01 14.19 -9.03
C VAL A 506 -2.76 14.18 -9.90
N ALA A 507 -2.80 14.89 -11.02
CA ALA A 507 -1.69 15.00 -11.96
C ALA A 507 -1.82 16.26 -12.82
N ASP A 508 -0.69 16.80 -13.28
CA ASP A 508 -0.66 17.92 -14.25
C ASP A 508 -1.46 19.16 -13.79
N GLY A 509 -1.54 19.38 -12.47
CA GLY A 509 -2.24 20.52 -11.87
C GLY A 509 -3.76 20.36 -11.77
N VAL A 510 -4.32 19.21 -12.13
CA VAL A 510 -5.76 18.95 -12.07
C VAL A 510 -6.09 17.76 -11.17
N VAL A 511 -7.34 17.73 -10.71
CA VAL A 511 -7.92 16.68 -9.87
C VAL A 511 -9.18 16.18 -10.57
N GLU A 512 -9.16 14.92 -11.01
CA GLU A 512 -10.24 14.33 -11.80
C GLU A 512 -10.57 12.92 -11.30
N GLY A 513 -11.82 12.49 -11.45
CA GLY A 513 -12.21 11.10 -11.25
C GLY A 513 -11.44 10.17 -12.19
N PHE A 514 -11.14 8.95 -11.73
CA PHE A 514 -10.47 7.93 -12.51
C PHE A 514 -11.36 6.69 -12.63
N ASP A 515 -11.93 6.51 -13.81
CA ASP A 515 -12.86 5.41 -14.14
C ASP A 515 -12.10 4.12 -14.53
N GLY A 516 -11.25 3.63 -13.63
CA GLY A 516 -10.46 2.42 -13.84
C GLY A 516 -9.92 1.85 -12.53
N ASP A 517 -9.35 0.65 -12.60
CA ASP A 517 -8.72 0.01 -11.45
C ASP A 517 -7.23 0.40 -11.28
N LEU A 518 -6.57 -0.14 -10.26
CA LEU A 518 -5.15 0.13 -10.00
C LEU A 518 -4.22 -0.39 -11.13
N ASP A 519 -4.64 -1.42 -11.87
CA ASP A 519 -3.88 -1.94 -13.02
C ASP A 519 -4.03 -1.03 -14.25
N ASP A 520 -5.22 -0.47 -14.47
CA ASP A 520 -5.48 0.54 -15.48
C ASP A 520 -4.76 1.84 -15.18
N TYR A 521 -4.67 2.22 -13.90
CA TYR A 521 -3.85 3.34 -13.48
C TYR A 521 -2.37 3.09 -13.78
N ALA A 522 -1.84 1.89 -13.51
CA ALA A 522 -0.49 1.50 -13.87
C ALA A 522 -0.25 1.54 -15.39
N LYS A 523 -1.24 1.14 -16.21
CA LYS A 523 -1.17 1.27 -17.68
C LYS A 523 -1.17 2.73 -18.12
N TRP A 524 -2.04 3.55 -17.53
CA TRP A 524 -2.13 4.98 -17.81
C TRP A 524 -0.79 5.68 -17.53
N LEU A 525 -0.18 5.40 -16.38
CA LEU A 525 1.14 5.91 -16.00
C LEU A 525 2.23 5.55 -17.00
N ARG A 526 2.31 4.29 -17.43
CA ARG A 526 3.27 3.83 -18.46
C ARG A 526 3.09 4.58 -19.78
N SER A 527 1.84 4.86 -20.17
CA SER A 527 1.54 5.58 -21.41
C SER A 527 1.99 7.05 -21.37
N ARG A 528 1.94 7.67 -20.18
CA ARG A 528 2.40 9.05 -19.93
C ARG A 528 3.89 9.23 -20.17
N GLY A 529 4.72 8.26 -19.76
CA GLY A 529 6.17 8.27 -20.06
C GLY A 529 6.48 8.25 -21.56
N SER A 530 5.62 7.65 -22.38
CA SER A 530 5.73 7.67 -23.85
C SER A 530 5.15 8.95 -24.48
N ALA A 531 4.10 9.53 -23.88
CA ALA A 531 3.49 10.78 -24.33
C ALA A 531 4.40 11.99 -24.08
N ASN A 532 5.04 12.06 -22.90
CA ASN A 532 6.06 13.08 -22.61
C ASN A 532 7.27 12.97 -23.55
N LYS A 533 7.64 11.76 -24.01
CA LYS A 533 8.66 11.60 -25.07
C LYS A 533 8.24 12.17 -26.43
N LYS A 534 6.95 12.11 -26.78
CA LYS A 534 6.42 12.73 -28.02
C LYS A 534 6.29 14.25 -27.88
N ALA A 535 5.81 14.74 -26.73
CA ALA A 535 5.72 16.17 -26.43
C ALA A 535 7.11 16.84 -26.34
N ALA A 536 8.10 16.20 -25.68
CA ALA A 536 9.47 16.71 -25.61
C ALA A 536 10.18 16.70 -26.99
N LYS A 537 9.90 15.72 -27.85
CA LYS A 537 10.38 15.72 -29.24
C LYS A 537 9.71 16.79 -30.11
N ALA A 538 8.46 17.14 -29.84
CA ALA A 538 7.77 18.24 -30.52
C ALA A 538 8.22 19.62 -30.00
N GLY A 539 8.53 19.73 -28.70
CA GLY A 539 9.00 20.96 -28.05
C GLY A 539 10.45 21.34 -28.38
N ALA A 540 11.31 20.39 -28.74
CA ALA A 540 12.71 20.66 -29.12
C ALA A 540 12.87 21.39 -30.48
N ALA A 541 11.77 21.61 -31.23
CA ALA A 541 11.78 22.27 -32.54
C ALA A 541 11.25 23.71 -32.53
N ALA A 542 10.86 24.29 -31.38
CA ALA A 542 10.34 25.66 -31.34
C ALA A 542 10.93 26.47 -30.18
N LYS A 543 11.50 27.64 -30.51
CA LYS A 543 11.84 28.69 -29.53
C LYS A 543 10.57 29.26 -28.90
N PRO A 544 10.62 29.80 -27.66
CA PRO A 544 9.44 30.22 -26.94
C PRO A 544 8.94 31.58 -27.46
N GLU A 545 7.78 31.57 -28.12
CA GLU A 545 6.85 32.70 -28.10
C GLU A 545 5.70 32.34 -27.15
N ALA A 546 5.34 33.29 -26.28
CA ALA A 546 4.24 33.15 -25.34
C ALA A 546 2.92 32.84 -26.08
N PRO A 547 2.13 31.85 -25.65
CA PRO A 547 0.88 31.52 -26.31
C PRO A 547 -0.18 32.57 -25.97
N VAL A 548 -0.49 33.43 -26.93
CA VAL A 548 -1.76 34.18 -26.96
C VAL A 548 -2.84 33.19 -27.42
N ILE A 549 -3.54 32.60 -26.46
CA ILE A 549 -4.72 31.76 -26.75
C ILE A 549 -5.87 32.69 -27.15
N LYS A 550 -6.44 32.45 -28.33
CA LYS A 550 -7.64 33.13 -28.86
C LYS A 550 -8.80 32.94 -27.89
N ILE A 551 -9.29 34.05 -27.34
CA ILE A 551 -10.51 34.09 -26.54
C ILE A 551 -11.70 33.98 -27.51
N GLU A 552 -12.38 32.84 -27.50
CA GLU A 552 -13.69 32.69 -28.14
C GLU A 552 -14.71 33.62 -27.48
N SER A 553 -15.52 34.29 -28.30
CA SER A 553 -16.44 35.34 -27.85
C SER A 553 -17.55 34.81 -26.93
N SER A 554 -17.90 35.61 -25.92
CA SER A 554 -18.92 35.33 -24.90
C SER A 554 -20.32 34.99 -25.46
N GLU A 555 -20.59 35.33 -26.72
CA GLU A 555 -21.88 35.09 -27.37
C GLU A 555 -22.01 33.68 -27.97
N GLU A 556 -20.93 33.09 -28.48
CA GLU A 556 -20.93 31.69 -28.97
C GLU A 556 -21.03 30.68 -27.82
N ARG A 557 -20.38 30.95 -26.67
CA ARG A 557 -20.48 30.12 -25.46
C ARG A 557 -21.90 30.08 -24.89
N LYS A 558 -22.62 31.21 -24.88
CA LYS A 558 -24.02 31.25 -24.40
C LYS A 558 -24.96 30.48 -25.32
N ARG A 559 -24.72 30.47 -26.63
CA ARG A 559 -25.56 29.76 -27.61
C ARG A 559 -25.34 28.24 -27.54
N ASN A 560 -24.10 27.79 -27.35
CA ASN A 560 -23.77 26.37 -27.20
C ASN A 560 -24.25 25.79 -25.86
N HIS A 561 -24.13 26.54 -24.75
CA HIS A 561 -24.67 26.09 -23.45
C HIS A 561 -26.20 26.05 -23.39
N ALA A 562 -26.89 26.95 -24.11
CA ALA A 562 -28.35 26.90 -24.21
C ALA A 562 -28.84 25.67 -25.00
N ALA A 563 -28.16 25.34 -26.11
CA ALA A 563 -28.48 24.17 -26.92
C ALA A 563 -28.19 22.83 -26.19
N GLN A 564 -27.10 22.75 -25.41
CA GLN A 564 -26.79 21.57 -24.59
C GLN A 564 -27.84 21.34 -23.50
N ARG A 565 -28.27 22.39 -22.79
CA ARG A 565 -29.30 22.27 -21.74
C ARG A 565 -30.67 21.86 -22.28
N GLU A 566 -31.00 22.25 -23.50
CA GLU A 566 -32.25 21.86 -24.15
C GLU A 566 -32.23 20.38 -24.55
N ASN A 567 -31.10 19.90 -25.09
CA ASN A 567 -30.90 18.48 -25.41
C ASN A 567 -30.88 17.59 -24.15
N GLU A 568 -30.17 17.98 -23.09
CA GLU A 568 -30.16 17.24 -21.82
C GLU A 568 -31.57 17.10 -21.22
N LYS A 569 -32.38 18.17 -21.29
CA LYS A 569 -33.75 18.14 -20.79
C LYS A 569 -34.64 17.19 -21.59
N VAL A 570 -34.46 17.14 -22.91
CA VAL A 570 -35.19 16.21 -23.80
C VAL A 570 -34.77 14.76 -23.53
N SER A 571 -33.48 14.49 -23.39
CA SER A 571 -32.94 13.16 -23.08
C SER A 571 -33.43 12.65 -21.71
N ARG A 572 -33.38 13.48 -20.66
CA ARG A 572 -33.91 13.11 -19.32
C ARG A 572 -35.41 12.83 -19.33
N GLN A 573 -36.21 13.56 -20.13
CA GLN A 573 -37.63 13.27 -20.28
C GLN A 573 -37.88 11.93 -20.99
N ARG A 574 -36.99 11.55 -21.91
CA ARG A 574 -37.08 10.28 -22.64
C ARG A 574 -36.69 9.09 -21.78
N VAL A 575 -35.66 9.21 -20.96
CA VAL A 575 -35.29 8.23 -19.92
C VAL A 575 -36.47 7.93 -19.00
N LYS A 576 -37.12 8.98 -18.46
CA LYS A 576 -38.28 8.80 -17.57
C LYS A 576 -39.46 8.09 -18.23
N LYS A 577 -39.67 8.29 -19.55
CA LYS A 577 -40.69 7.54 -20.31
C LYS A 577 -40.29 6.07 -20.47
N ILE A 578 -39.03 5.78 -20.76
CA ILE A 578 -38.53 4.41 -20.90
C ILE A 578 -38.65 3.65 -19.58
N GLU A 579 -38.26 4.26 -18.46
CA GLU A 579 -38.39 3.67 -17.12
C GLU A 579 -39.84 3.36 -16.77
N SER A 580 -40.77 4.32 -16.98
CA SER A 580 -42.19 4.08 -16.71
C SER A 580 -42.80 2.97 -17.58
N ARG A 581 -42.37 2.86 -18.85
CA ARG A 581 -42.84 1.80 -19.75
C ARG A 581 -42.27 0.44 -19.36
N THR A 582 -41.01 0.38 -18.97
CA THR A 582 -40.33 -0.85 -18.50
C THR A 582 -41.00 -1.37 -17.23
N ALA A 583 -41.30 -0.50 -16.27
CA ALA A 583 -42.05 -0.87 -15.07
C ALA A 583 -43.46 -1.42 -15.37
N SER A 584 -44.16 -0.87 -16.37
CA SER A 584 -45.45 -1.39 -16.84
C SER A 584 -45.30 -2.78 -17.47
N ILE A 585 -44.28 -2.98 -18.30
CA ILE A 585 -44.00 -4.27 -18.95
C ILE A 585 -43.67 -5.33 -17.89
N ASP A 586 -42.90 -4.99 -16.86
CA ASP A 586 -42.56 -5.92 -15.78
C ASP A 586 -43.80 -6.35 -14.97
N ALA A 587 -44.74 -5.45 -14.72
CA ALA A 587 -46.02 -5.80 -14.11
C ALA A 587 -46.88 -6.70 -15.02
N GLU A 588 -46.92 -6.43 -16.33
CA GLU A 588 -47.61 -7.27 -17.31
C GLU A 588 -46.96 -8.67 -17.42
N LEU A 589 -45.63 -8.76 -17.42
CA LEU A 589 -44.89 -10.03 -17.46
C LEU A 589 -45.12 -10.84 -16.19
N ALA A 590 -45.09 -10.23 -15.00
CA ALA A 590 -45.35 -10.92 -13.74
C ALA A 590 -46.76 -11.52 -13.67
N THR A 591 -47.78 -10.81 -14.17
CA THR A 591 -49.16 -11.34 -14.24
C THR A 591 -49.31 -12.46 -15.27
N LEU A 592 -48.66 -12.34 -16.43
CA LEU A 592 -48.61 -13.40 -17.45
C LEU A 592 -47.90 -14.65 -16.94
N GLU A 593 -46.77 -14.50 -16.25
CA GLU A 593 -46.00 -15.61 -15.68
C GLU A 593 -46.78 -16.33 -14.57
N THR A 594 -47.52 -15.59 -13.74
CA THR A 594 -48.41 -16.18 -12.72
C THR A 594 -49.53 -16.98 -13.38
N THR A 595 -50.09 -16.48 -14.48
CA THR A 595 -51.16 -17.16 -15.24
C THR A 595 -50.65 -18.41 -15.96
N LEU A 596 -49.42 -18.36 -16.50
CA LEU A 596 -48.74 -19.48 -17.15
C LEU A 596 -48.21 -20.52 -16.15
N ALA A 597 -48.04 -20.16 -14.87
CA ALA A 597 -47.64 -21.07 -13.80
C ALA A 597 -48.81 -21.87 -13.20
N ASP A 598 -50.06 -21.47 -13.44
CA ASP A 598 -51.25 -22.20 -12.97
C ASP A 598 -51.48 -23.48 -13.79
N PRO A 599 -51.47 -24.68 -13.17
CA PRO A 599 -51.74 -25.96 -13.85
C PRO A 599 -53.11 -26.03 -14.54
N ALA A 600 -54.10 -25.24 -14.10
CA ALA A 600 -55.43 -25.20 -14.72
C ALA A 600 -55.43 -24.57 -16.12
N THR A 601 -54.48 -23.67 -16.40
CA THR A 601 -54.31 -22.98 -17.70
C THR A 601 -53.96 -23.96 -18.83
N TYR A 602 -53.39 -25.11 -18.49
CA TYR A 602 -53.00 -26.16 -19.45
C TYR A 602 -54.14 -27.11 -19.84
N ASN A 603 -55.31 -26.97 -19.21
CA ASN A 603 -56.52 -27.76 -19.52
C ASN A 603 -57.48 -27.05 -20.50
N GLY A 604 -57.14 -25.84 -20.97
CA GLY A 604 -57.95 -25.03 -21.90
C GLY A 604 -57.61 -25.23 -23.39
N PRO A 605 -58.27 -24.50 -24.31
CA PRO A 605 -57.99 -24.56 -25.74
C PRO A 605 -56.57 -24.09 -26.06
N THR A 606 -55.81 -24.87 -26.84
CA THR A 606 -54.39 -24.62 -27.17
C THR A 606 -54.11 -23.23 -27.78
N GLY A 607 -55.13 -22.57 -28.34
CA GLY A 607 -55.03 -21.22 -28.91
C GLY A 607 -54.83 -20.10 -27.89
N GLU A 608 -55.33 -20.22 -26.65
CA GLU A 608 -55.11 -19.20 -25.61
C GLU A 608 -53.68 -19.26 -25.06
N MET A 609 -53.13 -20.46 -24.90
CA MET A 609 -51.73 -20.66 -24.48
C MET A 609 -50.74 -20.08 -25.50
N MET A 610 -50.99 -20.31 -26.80
CA MET A 610 -50.14 -19.75 -27.86
C MET A 610 -50.21 -18.22 -27.89
N ARG A 611 -51.38 -17.62 -27.61
CA ARG A 611 -51.53 -16.16 -27.49
C ARG A 611 -50.80 -15.58 -26.29
N LEU A 612 -50.89 -16.22 -25.13
CA LEU A 612 -50.18 -15.77 -23.91
C LEU A 612 -48.66 -15.88 -24.07
N GLY A 613 -48.17 -16.98 -24.66
CA GLY A 613 -46.74 -17.15 -24.95
C GLY A 613 -46.21 -16.17 -26.02
N GLN A 614 -47.01 -15.89 -27.05
CA GLN A 614 -46.67 -14.83 -28.04
C GLN A 614 -46.60 -13.46 -27.36
N ARG A 615 -47.58 -13.12 -26.52
CA ARG A 615 -47.61 -11.84 -25.81
C ARG A 615 -46.43 -11.68 -24.85
N GLN A 616 -46.04 -12.74 -24.15
CA GLN A 616 -44.85 -12.75 -23.29
C GLN A 616 -43.57 -12.51 -24.11
N THR A 617 -43.46 -13.15 -25.29
CA THR A 617 -42.30 -12.99 -26.18
C THR A 617 -42.22 -11.57 -26.74
N GLU A 618 -43.35 -10.99 -27.14
CA GLU A 618 -43.45 -9.59 -27.60
C GLU A 618 -43.01 -8.61 -26.51
N LEU A 619 -43.53 -8.77 -25.29
CA LEU A 619 -43.20 -7.90 -24.16
C LEU A 619 -41.72 -8.00 -23.76
N ARG A 620 -41.13 -9.20 -23.77
CA ARG A 620 -39.69 -9.38 -23.52
C ARG A 620 -38.83 -8.71 -24.59
N LYS A 621 -39.24 -8.81 -25.86
CA LYS A 621 -38.54 -8.14 -26.97
C LYS A 621 -38.68 -6.61 -26.93
N GLU A 622 -39.85 -6.10 -26.54
CA GLU A 622 -40.06 -4.66 -26.31
C GLU A 622 -39.19 -4.16 -25.15
N LYS A 623 -39.09 -4.93 -24.05
CA LYS A 623 -38.21 -4.61 -22.92
C LYS A 623 -36.74 -4.55 -23.33
N GLU A 624 -36.24 -5.55 -24.06
CA GLU A 624 -34.84 -5.58 -24.51
C GLU A 624 -34.49 -4.40 -25.43
N ALA A 625 -35.42 -3.99 -26.30
CA ALA A 625 -35.25 -2.81 -27.15
C ALA A 625 -35.23 -1.50 -26.33
N LEU A 626 -36.10 -1.39 -25.31
CA LEU A 626 -36.15 -0.24 -24.42
C LEU A 626 -34.91 -0.13 -23.53
N GLU A 627 -34.37 -1.26 -23.06
CA GLU A 627 -33.11 -1.31 -22.30
C GLU A 627 -31.91 -0.88 -23.16
N THR A 628 -31.90 -1.28 -24.43
CA THR A 628 -30.86 -0.83 -25.39
C THR A 628 -30.97 0.68 -25.66
N GLU A 629 -32.17 1.21 -25.92
CA GLU A 629 -32.40 2.65 -26.10
C GLU A 629 -32.06 3.44 -24.81
N TRP A 630 -32.34 2.88 -23.64
CA TRP A 630 -31.96 3.48 -22.35
C TRP A 630 -30.44 3.60 -22.23
N LEU A 631 -29.70 2.54 -22.56
CA LEU A 631 -28.24 2.50 -22.49
C LEU A 631 -27.62 3.55 -23.43
N GLU A 632 -28.08 3.63 -24.68
CA GLU A 632 -27.60 4.61 -25.67
C GLU A 632 -27.85 6.06 -25.24
N ILE A 633 -29.02 6.33 -24.63
CA ILE A 633 -29.34 7.68 -24.12
C ILE A 633 -28.52 8.00 -22.86
N HIS A 634 -28.19 7.00 -22.04
CA HIS A 634 -27.35 7.17 -20.86
C HIS A 634 -25.90 7.50 -21.26
N GLU A 635 -25.33 6.75 -22.22
CA GLU A 635 -24.01 7.04 -22.79
C GLU A 635 -23.93 8.46 -23.40
N GLN A 636 -25.02 8.94 -24.02
CA GLN A 636 -25.10 10.31 -24.56
C GLN A 636 -25.27 11.41 -23.49
N LEU A 637 -25.72 11.06 -22.28
CA LEU A 637 -25.84 11.99 -21.15
C LEU A 637 -24.54 12.04 -20.33
N GLU A 638 -23.71 11.00 -20.40
CA GLU A 638 -22.43 10.88 -19.69
C GLU A 638 -21.22 11.30 -20.55
N ALA A 639 -21.34 11.29 -21.87
CA ALA A 639 -20.35 11.84 -22.83
C ALA A 639 -20.52 13.35 -23.05
#